data_AF-A0A931V060-F1
#
_entry.id   AF-A0A931V060-F1
#
_cell.length_a   1.000
_cell.length_b   1.000
_cell.length_c   1.000
_cell.angle_alpha   90.00
_cell.angle_beta   90.00
_cell.angle_gamma   90.00
#
_symmetry.space_group_name_H-M   'P 1'
#
loop_
_entity.id
_entity.type
_entity.pdbx_description
1 polymer ?
#
loop_
_entity_poly.entity_id
_entity_poly.type
_entity_poly.pdbx_seq_one_letter_code
_entity_poly.pdbx_strand_id
1 'polypeptide(L)'
;MSTKPPSADDLLAGRAQPTASSLLRCIHEINPTARGLSRREEERRYALKARLQSLLVRHHADDLDVEVDARDRRLVVLRHRHLDVDACHAALEALDDDARSTIQRMLDLGPDEPPLSPDSSRGRRAAPSRQASSGPLDDAAAAIEAFDYEAARDLLERACAARPDDTRAAAMLIELLVDTLADDEGALAHTWSKEARRDGRVRARLAVATARKALGADDLDAAARAVRDIEPGVIDELLAGVREDLARRRGVLQRAEEASLLRDVSAENDASAALAAAQRVLARFPDSTEARRRARAASNAIVDREVEALRARAEAAHAEGDSGRALAAYREAASRAAQRPDAAAAHADLAERAREIERSMADAARASEIDRVVALLSSRPDVEGLMRHLALDDAARALVRVRAPSNILDRLEAMAGARSSPRARAEASLALDEALRISATDPHRAAALIAPHRAPLAGQLDAEAVFAAAAAAERTRRALVAEALVEEARALVAEGRADDAVRVLDRIEQTHLTSGDRTAASRRTVEALRAEVSRSVERARLRATLAGAVRDGRPATARSAIASLVELGSAAGDFDGERAALAERMARDFQVVDERGPAPLGALRPLEQAHLGDDPAFLAAAIGDDARPHVAHVEAHGRWIFIAIVDVLRREIVRRVRVRVPITMTVHSAAWDGRAMVVAGEGILALHLDPYGPGDATIDAWFDTSNAFGVGERLRLEKTLVAPDLRHVWVQLRDEGFREQTTVFDLSAERTVRELRGRTVQAMSGQPPRISSIVERGLVVHDARGVQLLRIEGSGFSEAAPLPSGRGLVLVRGSHEDLGPLELFIRRDANASGPRDAVAERVAVIEGSSATRMRVLATASDRVVLVYHDDDLAAHVAVFREEDEALVPVVRASAPGDAPPVVDRLGRWAFLWWPTSEGPSLVEASAAAFPPSVNGLSNSVIASLHNPLCLMHRDDPSLERVQRALLEGDASGAREALEQTAVFGRPPEERTHIEHLRALAGLLDDDPAEAEAVLARLGDAPRLHCVFGLEALGHLIAAMRGSPGANPTLVATLHALQVADEALARGDFAGALAALDARDVSARADLQALGRRVSAHLGLEDAERPPSFEAHRAAAALRATLDARELRSLPVAKATWPLSRIAAVAARAERWLR
;
A
#
# COMPACT_ATOMS: atom_id res chain seq x y z
N MET A 1 -22.87 13.91 -25.78
CA MET A 1 -23.62 13.72 -24.53
C MET A 1 -23.43 12.28 -24.10
N SER A 2 -22.59 12.01 -23.10
CA SER A 2 -22.33 10.64 -22.65
C SER A 2 -23.52 10.14 -21.83
N THR A 3 -24.32 9.24 -22.40
CA THR A 3 -25.43 8.62 -21.70
C THR A 3 -24.86 7.70 -20.62
N LYS A 4 -25.20 7.98 -19.36
CA LYS A 4 -24.87 7.13 -18.21
C LYS A 4 -25.21 5.67 -18.56
N PRO A 5 -24.29 4.71 -18.36
CA PRO A 5 -24.57 3.32 -18.70
C PRO A 5 -25.74 2.79 -17.85
N PRO A 6 -26.60 1.92 -18.41
CA PRO A 6 -27.83 1.48 -17.75
C PRO A 6 -27.51 0.72 -16.46
N SER A 7 -28.32 0.93 -15.43
CA SER A 7 -28.19 0.19 -14.17
C SER A 7 -28.79 -1.22 -14.29
N ALA A 8 -28.44 -2.12 -13.37
CA ALA A 8 -29.05 -3.45 -13.31
C ALA A 8 -30.58 -3.41 -13.21
N ASP A 9 -31.13 -2.45 -12.46
CA ASP A 9 -32.58 -2.26 -12.36
C ASP A 9 -33.19 -1.76 -13.67
N ASP A 10 -32.46 -0.98 -14.48
CA ASP A 10 -32.92 -0.52 -15.79
C ASP A 10 -32.98 -1.67 -16.80
N LEU A 11 -31.96 -2.54 -16.79
CA LEU A 11 -31.90 -3.74 -17.62
C LEU A 11 -32.99 -4.74 -17.23
N LEU A 12 -33.16 -5.01 -15.93
CA LEU A 12 -34.16 -5.96 -15.44
C LEU A 12 -35.61 -5.45 -15.57
N ALA A 13 -35.82 -4.14 -15.54
CA ALA A 13 -37.14 -3.55 -15.75
C ALA A 13 -37.45 -3.29 -17.24
N GLY A 14 -36.53 -3.62 -18.16
CA GLY A 14 -36.69 -3.36 -19.59
C GLY A 14 -36.70 -1.87 -19.96
N ARG A 15 -36.17 -0.99 -19.09
CA ARG A 15 -36.04 0.46 -19.36
C ARG A 15 -34.86 0.80 -20.27
N ALA A 16 -33.92 -0.14 -20.42
CA ALA A 16 -32.81 -0.05 -21.35
C ALA A 16 -32.70 -1.36 -22.13
N GLN A 17 -32.32 -1.28 -23.40
CA GLN A 17 -32.09 -2.45 -24.23
C GLN A 17 -30.82 -3.18 -23.73
N PRO A 18 -30.92 -4.48 -23.36
CA PRO A 18 -29.77 -5.22 -22.89
C PRO A 18 -28.81 -5.51 -24.05
N THR A 19 -27.56 -5.07 -23.91
CA THR A 19 -26.43 -5.54 -24.72
C THR A 19 -25.56 -6.47 -23.89
N ALA A 20 -24.86 -7.42 -24.52
CA ALA A 20 -23.96 -8.35 -23.83
C ALA A 20 -22.95 -7.63 -22.91
N SER A 21 -22.27 -6.58 -23.40
CA SER A 21 -21.35 -5.79 -22.57
C SER A 21 -22.03 -5.11 -21.38
N SER A 22 -23.27 -4.62 -21.54
CA SER A 22 -24.00 -3.98 -20.43
C SER A 22 -24.40 -4.97 -19.35
N LEU A 23 -24.80 -6.19 -19.74
CA LEU A 23 -25.18 -7.27 -18.83
C LEU A 23 -23.95 -7.85 -18.11
N LEU A 24 -22.87 -8.14 -18.84
CA LEU A 24 -21.61 -8.64 -18.27
C LEU A 24 -21.05 -7.68 -17.22
N ARG A 25 -21.03 -6.37 -17.53
CA ARG A 25 -20.62 -5.33 -16.57
C ARG A 25 -21.48 -5.35 -15.31
N CYS A 26 -22.82 -5.36 -15.44
CA CYS A 26 -23.71 -5.38 -14.28
C CYS A 26 -23.60 -6.68 -13.46
N ILE A 27 -23.40 -7.83 -14.10
CA ILE A 27 -23.17 -9.13 -13.44
C ILE A 27 -21.89 -9.07 -12.59
N HIS A 28 -20.81 -8.48 -13.12
CA HIS A 28 -19.56 -8.28 -12.38
C HIS A 28 -19.67 -7.27 -11.24
N GLU A 29 -20.37 -6.16 -11.43
CA GLU A 29 -20.59 -5.15 -10.40
C GLU A 29 -21.35 -5.72 -9.18
N ILE A 30 -22.28 -6.66 -9.42
CA ILE A 30 -23.17 -7.24 -8.39
C ILE A 30 -22.55 -8.47 -7.72
N ASN A 31 -21.60 -9.16 -8.37
CA ASN A 31 -20.99 -10.40 -7.88
C ASN A 31 -20.36 -10.20 -6.47
N PRO A 32 -20.87 -10.88 -5.43
CA PRO A 32 -20.40 -10.69 -4.06
C PRO A 32 -19.14 -11.53 -3.80
N THR A 33 -17.96 -11.07 -4.23
CA THR A 33 -16.69 -11.69 -3.84
C THR A 33 -15.98 -10.82 -2.79
N ALA A 34 -15.68 -11.42 -1.63
CA ALA A 34 -14.82 -10.89 -0.54
C ALA A 34 -15.22 -9.56 0.13
N ARG A 35 -16.51 -9.19 0.14
CA ARG A 35 -17.01 -8.04 0.89
C ARG A 35 -17.72 -8.60 2.12
N GLY A 36 -17.31 -8.23 3.34
CA GLY A 36 -18.00 -8.58 4.60
C GLY A 36 -19.42 -7.99 4.68
N LEU A 37 -20.27 -8.40 3.73
CA LEU A 37 -21.67 -8.05 3.61
C LEU A 37 -22.45 -8.90 4.60
N SER A 38 -23.60 -8.38 5.03
CA SER A 38 -24.53 -9.22 5.76
C SER A 38 -25.07 -10.29 4.83
N ARG A 39 -25.34 -11.47 5.39
CA ARG A 39 -25.93 -12.61 4.66
C ARG A 39 -27.15 -12.21 3.82
N ARG A 40 -28.00 -11.32 4.34
CA ARG A 40 -29.19 -10.82 3.62
C ARG A 40 -28.84 -10.03 2.36
N GLU A 41 -27.77 -9.24 2.41
CA GLU A 41 -27.31 -8.46 1.26
C GLU A 41 -26.56 -9.34 0.25
N GLU A 42 -25.84 -10.34 0.73
CA GLU A 42 -25.21 -11.37 -0.11
C GLU A 42 -26.27 -12.19 -0.88
N GLU A 43 -27.29 -12.71 -0.19
CA GLU A 43 -28.43 -13.43 -0.79
C GLU A 43 -29.15 -12.55 -1.83
N ARG A 44 -29.40 -11.27 -1.51
CA ARG A 44 -30.00 -10.31 -2.44
C ARG A 44 -29.15 -10.14 -3.70
N ARG A 45 -27.82 -10.04 -3.56
CA ARG A 45 -26.89 -9.86 -4.69
C ARG A 45 -26.78 -11.11 -5.56
N TYR A 46 -26.74 -12.29 -4.96
CA TYR A 46 -26.78 -13.54 -5.72
C TYR A 46 -28.09 -13.69 -6.51
N ALA A 47 -29.24 -13.37 -5.89
CA ALA A 47 -30.52 -13.38 -6.60
C ALA A 47 -30.55 -12.37 -7.77
N LEU A 48 -29.98 -11.18 -7.58
CA LEU A 48 -29.90 -10.16 -8.62
C LEU A 48 -28.94 -10.57 -9.75
N LYS A 49 -27.79 -11.16 -9.39
CA LYS A 49 -26.81 -11.71 -10.34
C LYS A 49 -27.43 -12.82 -11.19
N ALA A 50 -28.14 -13.77 -10.58
CA ALA A 50 -28.80 -14.86 -11.28
C ALA A 50 -29.84 -14.35 -12.28
N ARG A 51 -30.66 -13.36 -11.90
CA ARG A 51 -31.62 -12.72 -12.82
C ARG A 51 -30.96 -12.05 -14.02
N LEU A 52 -29.80 -11.40 -13.82
CA LEU A 52 -29.03 -10.80 -14.93
C LEU A 52 -28.37 -11.87 -15.80
N GLN A 53 -27.85 -12.94 -15.23
CA GLN A 53 -27.30 -14.08 -15.96
C GLN A 53 -28.38 -14.77 -16.80
N SER A 54 -29.60 -14.95 -16.28
CA SER A 54 -30.71 -15.47 -17.07
C SER A 54 -31.14 -14.53 -18.20
N LEU A 55 -31.05 -13.21 -17.99
CA LEU A 55 -31.30 -12.22 -19.03
C LEU A 55 -30.20 -12.26 -20.12
N LEU A 56 -28.93 -12.47 -19.74
CA LEU A 56 -27.81 -12.68 -20.68
C LEU A 56 -28.02 -13.91 -21.55
N VAL A 57 -28.35 -15.04 -20.94
CA VAL A 57 -28.60 -16.30 -21.68
C VAL A 57 -29.76 -16.12 -22.65
N ARG A 58 -30.89 -15.52 -22.24
CA ARG A 58 -32.05 -15.34 -23.12
C ARG A 58 -31.78 -14.47 -24.35
N HIS A 59 -30.92 -13.45 -24.22
CA HIS A 59 -30.66 -12.50 -25.30
C HIS A 59 -29.42 -12.85 -26.14
N HIS A 60 -28.48 -13.62 -25.60
CA HIS A 60 -27.15 -13.81 -26.19
C HIS A 60 -26.65 -15.26 -26.13
N ALA A 61 -27.53 -16.27 -25.99
CA ALA A 61 -27.12 -17.68 -25.90
C ALA A 61 -26.17 -18.14 -27.03
N ASP A 62 -26.41 -17.70 -28.26
CA ASP A 62 -25.62 -18.11 -29.43
C ASP A 62 -24.16 -17.58 -29.39
N ASP A 63 -23.93 -16.52 -28.60
CA ASP A 63 -22.63 -15.87 -28.40
C ASP A 63 -21.92 -16.37 -27.13
N LEU A 64 -22.49 -17.35 -26.40
CA LEU A 64 -21.92 -17.89 -25.17
C LEU A 64 -21.27 -19.26 -25.40
N ASP A 65 -20.09 -19.44 -24.82
CA ASP A 65 -19.53 -20.74 -24.50
C ASP A 65 -19.90 -21.09 -23.06
N VAL A 66 -20.35 -22.32 -22.86
CA VAL A 66 -20.79 -22.83 -21.56
C VAL A 66 -19.94 -24.04 -21.22
N GLU A 67 -19.21 -23.94 -20.11
CA GLU A 67 -18.41 -25.02 -19.56
C GLU A 67 -18.91 -25.38 -18.16
N VAL A 68 -18.92 -26.67 -17.83
CA VAL A 68 -19.20 -27.11 -16.45
C VAL A 68 -17.95 -26.82 -15.60
N ASP A 69 -18.13 -26.16 -14.47
CA ASP A 69 -17.01 -25.88 -13.56
C ASP A 69 -16.39 -27.20 -13.06
N ALA A 70 -15.06 -27.30 -13.16
CA ALA A 70 -14.32 -28.52 -12.82
C ALA A 70 -14.41 -28.92 -11.34
N ARG A 71 -14.75 -27.98 -10.46
CA ARG A 71 -14.83 -28.15 -9.00
C ARG A 71 -16.28 -28.32 -8.51
N ASP A 72 -17.27 -27.78 -9.21
CA ASP A 72 -18.69 -27.96 -8.88
C ASP A 72 -19.57 -28.10 -10.14
N ARG A 73 -20.07 -29.33 -10.38
CA ARG A 73 -20.90 -29.65 -11.55
C ARG A 73 -22.22 -28.89 -11.63
N ARG A 74 -22.66 -28.24 -10.55
CA ARG A 74 -23.87 -27.41 -10.52
C ARG A 74 -23.62 -25.99 -10.99
N LEU A 75 -22.35 -25.60 -11.09
CA LEU A 75 -21.94 -24.32 -11.61
C LEU A 75 -21.53 -24.47 -13.08
N VAL A 76 -21.97 -23.52 -13.89
CA VAL A 76 -21.48 -23.34 -15.24
C VAL A 76 -20.69 -22.04 -15.33
N VAL A 77 -19.59 -22.09 -16.06
CA VAL A 77 -18.87 -20.91 -16.52
C VAL A 77 -19.54 -20.46 -17.82
N LEU A 78 -20.05 -19.24 -17.83
CA LEU A 78 -20.60 -18.61 -19.02
C LEU A 78 -19.55 -17.66 -19.58
N ARG A 79 -19.01 -17.90 -20.77
CA ARG A 79 -18.01 -17.05 -21.43
C ARG A 79 -18.56 -16.47 -22.72
N HIS A 80 -18.40 -15.18 -22.96
CA HIS A 80 -18.86 -14.57 -24.19
C HIS A 80 -17.80 -14.68 -25.30
N ARG A 81 -18.10 -15.41 -26.38
CA ARG A 81 -17.18 -15.77 -27.49
C ARG A 81 -16.39 -14.59 -28.05
N HIS A 82 -17.07 -13.46 -28.26
CA HIS A 82 -16.49 -12.31 -28.96
C HIS A 82 -15.90 -11.22 -28.07
N LEU A 83 -16.21 -11.23 -26.77
CA LEU A 83 -15.79 -10.17 -25.85
C LEU A 83 -14.62 -10.60 -24.98
N ASP A 84 -14.30 -11.90 -24.95
CA ASP A 84 -13.27 -12.50 -24.12
C ASP A 84 -13.41 -12.16 -22.62
N VAL A 85 -14.67 -12.01 -22.18
CA VAL A 85 -15.05 -11.74 -20.78
C VAL A 85 -15.95 -12.86 -20.29
N ASP A 86 -15.57 -13.47 -19.17
CA ASP A 86 -16.40 -14.44 -18.46
C ASP A 86 -17.56 -13.72 -17.76
N ALA A 87 -18.78 -14.22 -17.80
CA ALA A 87 -19.95 -13.72 -17.07
C ALA A 87 -20.04 -14.25 -15.64
N CYS A 88 -18.89 -14.65 -15.06
CA CYS A 88 -18.76 -15.41 -13.82
C CYS A 88 -19.50 -16.77 -13.80
N HIS A 89 -19.19 -17.59 -12.79
CA HIS A 89 -19.95 -18.80 -12.47
C HIS A 89 -21.43 -18.48 -12.24
N ALA A 90 -22.31 -19.24 -12.89
CA ALA A 90 -23.75 -19.25 -12.69
C ALA A 90 -24.17 -20.61 -12.12
N ALA A 91 -24.96 -20.60 -11.04
CA ALA A 91 -25.57 -21.83 -10.55
C ALA A 91 -26.76 -22.19 -11.42
N LEU A 92 -26.73 -23.37 -12.05
CA LEU A 92 -27.78 -23.83 -12.98
C LEU A 92 -29.18 -23.74 -12.37
N GLU A 93 -29.33 -24.11 -11.11
CA GLU A 93 -30.59 -24.07 -10.37
C GLU A 93 -31.10 -22.65 -10.10
N ALA A 94 -30.21 -21.66 -9.98
CA ALA A 94 -30.59 -20.29 -9.67
C ALA A 94 -31.06 -19.49 -10.90
N LEU A 95 -30.80 -20.00 -12.10
CA LEU A 95 -31.29 -19.41 -13.35
C LEU A 95 -32.79 -19.64 -13.52
N ASP A 96 -33.48 -18.73 -14.23
CA ASP A 96 -34.86 -18.97 -14.65
C ASP A 96 -34.97 -20.18 -15.59
N ASP A 97 -36.16 -20.79 -15.66
CA ASP A 97 -36.37 -22.08 -16.32
C ASP A 97 -35.99 -22.07 -17.82
N ASP A 98 -36.22 -20.95 -18.51
CA ASP A 98 -35.87 -20.76 -19.92
C ASP A 98 -34.35 -20.71 -20.12
N ALA A 99 -33.64 -19.92 -19.31
CA ALA A 99 -32.18 -19.84 -19.35
C ALA A 99 -31.54 -21.18 -18.96
N ARG A 100 -32.07 -21.85 -17.93
CA ARG A 100 -31.60 -23.16 -17.50
C ARG A 100 -31.76 -24.20 -18.60
N SER A 101 -32.94 -24.26 -19.23
CA SER A 101 -33.19 -25.20 -20.34
C SER A 101 -32.30 -24.93 -21.54
N THR A 102 -32.01 -23.66 -21.83
CA THR A 102 -31.11 -23.25 -22.91
C THR A 102 -29.68 -23.71 -22.64
N ILE A 103 -29.17 -23.47 -21.44
CA ILE A 103 -27.83 -23.92 -21.04
C ILE A 103 -27.74 -25.45 -21.02
N GLN A 104 -28.74 -26.14 -20.48
CA GLN A 104 -28.75 -27.60 -20.46
C GLN A 104 -28.70 -28.16 -21.88
N ARG A 105 -29.46 -27.57 -22.81
CA ARG A 105 -29.40 -27.94 -24.23
C ARG A 105 -28.00 -27.72 -24.82
N MET A 106 -27.32 -26.61 -24.50
CA MET A 106 -25.95 -26.35 -24.98
C MET A 106 -24.94 -27.36 -24.43
N LEU A 107 -25.09 -27.75 -23.16
CA LEU A 107 -24.26 -28.79 -22.53
C LEU A 107 -24.53 -30.18 -23.15
N ASP A 108 -25.79 -30.51 -23.41
CA ASP A 108 -26.20 -31.79 -23.98
C ASP A 108 -25.78 -31.96 -25.45
N LEU A 109 -25.79 -30.87 -26.21
CA LEU A 109 -25.34 -30.86 -27.62
C LEU A 109 -23.81 -30.89 -27.75
N GLY A 110 -23.07 -30.54 -26.70
CA GLY A 110 -21.62 -30.35 -26.75
C GLY A 110 -21.21 -29.14 -27.59
N PRO A 111 -19.92 -28.74 -27.55
CA PRO A 111 -19.43 -27.71 -28.46
C PRO A 111 -19.60 -28.21 -29.91
N ASP A 112 -20.25 -27.41 -30.77
CA ASP A 112 -20.36 -27.69 -32.21
C ASP A 112 -18.94 -27.89 -32.77
N GLU A 113 -18.57 -29.15 -32.97
CA GLU A 113 -17.27 -29.54 -33.51
C GLU A 113 -17.23 -29.08 -34.98
N PRO A 114 -16.36 -28.13 -35.38
CA PRO A 114 -16.24 -27.76 -36.78
C PRO A 114 -15.80 -28.98 -37.60
N PRO A 115 -16.26 -29.10 -38.86
CA PRO A 115 -16.06 -30.32 -39.65
C PRO A 115 -14.57 -30.65 -39.80
N LEU A 116 -14.17 -31.77 -39.19
CA LEU A 116 -12.82 -32.30 -39.23
C LEU A 116 -12.38 -32.57 -40.67
N SER A 117 -11.28 -31.94 -41.06
CA SER A 117 -10.50 -32.35 -42.22
C SER A 117 -9.87 -33.73 -41.96
N PRO A 118 -9.88 -34.65 -42.94
CA PRO A 118 -9.22 -35.93 -42.80
C PRO A 118 -7.72 -35.71 -43.05
N ASP A 119 -6.86 -36.20 -42.16
CA ASP A 119 -6.05 -37.39 -42.44
C ASP A 119 -4.89 -37.54 -41.44
N SER A 120 -4.55 -38.80 -41.18
CA SER A 120 -3.34 -39.34 -40.56
C SER A 120 -3.12 -39.17 -39.04
N SER A 121 -2.57 -40.12 -38.29
CA SER A 121 -2.55 -41.58 -38.31
C SER A 121 -1.83 -42.05 -37.04
N ARG A 122 -2.28 -43.18 -36.47
CA ARG A 122 -1.49 -44.18 -35.72
C ARG A 122 -0.85 -43.80 -34.36
N GLY A 123 -1.61 -44.08 -33.29
CA GLY A 123 -1.46 -45.31 -32.50
C GLY A 123 -0.34 -45.39 -31.46
N ARG A 124 -0.71 -45.59 -30.18
CA ARG A 124 -0.31 -46.77 -29.37
C ARG A 124 -1.08 -46.81 -28.05
N ARG A 125 -1.76 -47.94 -27.82
CA ARG A 125 -2.50 -48.27 -26.60
C ARG A 125 -1.55 -48.96 -25.63
N ALA A 126 -1.42 -48.47 -24.40
CA ALA A 126 -0.78 -49.17 -23.28
C ALA A 126 -1.78 -49.24 -22.12
N ALA A 127 -2.01 -50.45 -21.61
CA ALA A 127 -2.95 -50.77 -20.54
C ALA A 127 -2.35 -50.44 -19.15
N PRO A 128 -3.15 -49.98 -18.16
CA PRO A 128 -2.69 -49.90 -16.78
C PRO A 128 -2.91 -51.22 -16.04
N SER A 129 -1.84 -51.64 -15.35
CA SER A 129 -1.74 -52.79 -14.46
C SER A 129 -2.55 -52.60 -13.17
N ARG A 130 -3.38 -53.59 -12.82
CA ARG A 130 -3.96 -53.77 -11.48
C ARG A 130 -2.86 -54.04 -10.46
N GLN A 131 -2.64 -53.11 -9.53
CA GLN A 131 -1.97 -53.39 -8.25
C GLN A 131 -3.03 -53.50 -7.15
N ALA A 132 -3.05 -54.65 -6.50
CA ALA A 132 -3.97 -55.01 -5.44
C ALA A 132 -3.42 -54.55 -4.08
N SER A 133 -4.16 -53.64 -3.45
CA SER A 133 -4.20 -53.50 -1.99
C SER A 133 -5.53 -52.82 -1.63
N SER A 134 -6.64 -53.56 -1.65
CA SER A 134 -7.94 -53.01 -1.25
C SER A 134 -8.09 -53.12 0.27
N GLY A 135 -8.12 -51.97 0.94
CA GLY A 135 -8.59 -51.92 2.32
C GLY A 135 -10.12 -52.06 2.37
N PRO A 136 -10.71 -52.38 3.55
CA PRO A 136 -12.17 -52.53 3.68
C PRO A 136 -12.97 -51.28 3.30
N LEU A 137 -12.37 -50.08 3.36
CA LEU A 137 -13.00 -48.84 2.88
C LEU A 137 -12.98 -48.73 1.35
N ASP A 138 -11.94 -49.23 0.69
CA ASP A 138 -11.85 -49.26 -0.78
C ASP A 138 -12.82 -50.31 -1.33
N ASP A 139 -12.98 -51.44 -0.64
CA ASP A 139 -13.99 -52.45 -0.97
C ASP A 139 -15.41 -51.88 -0.79
N ALA A 140 -15.66 -51.10 0.28
CA ALA A 140 -16.92 -50.41 0.48
C ALA A 140 -17.18 -49.36 -0.60
N ALA A 141 -16.18 -48.56 -0.98
CA ALA A 141 -16.31 -47.60 -2.07
C ALA A 141 -16.61 -48.30 -3.41
N ALA A 142 -15.92 -49.41 -3.70
CA ALA A 142 -16.17 -50.22 -4.88
C ALA A 142 -17.58 -50.84 -4.87
N ALA A 143 -18.08 -51.25 -3.70
CA ALA A 143 -19.45 -51.74 -3.55
C ALA A 143 -20.49 -50.62 -3.79
N ILE A 144 -20.24 -49.40 -3.28
CA ILE A 144 -21.09 -48.23 -3.58
C ILE A 144 -21.09 -47.94 -5.08
N GLU A 145 -19.91 -47.94 -5.73
CA GLU A 145 -19.77 -47.71 -7.17
C GLU A 145 -20.45 -48.81 -8.01
N ALA A 146 -20.42 -50.06 -7.52
CA ALA A 146 -21.11 -51.19 -8.11
C ALA A 146 -22.62 -51.24 -7.78
N PHE A 147 -23.15 -50.24 -7.06
CA PHE A 147 -24.54 -50.17 -6.59
C PHE A 147 -24.95 -51.34 -5.64
N ASP A 148 -23.97 -52.01 -5.02
CA ASP A 148 -24.18 -53.05 -4.01
C ASP A 148 -24.18 -52.41 -2.61
N TYR A 149 -25.29 -51.74 -2.29
CA TYR A 149 -25.42 -50.97 -1.05
C TYR A 149 -25.51 -51.83 0.20
N GLU A 150 -26.00 -53.06 0.09
CA GLU A 150 -26.01 -54.02 1.20
C GLU A 150 -24.57 -54.43 1.54
N ALA A 151 -23.77 -54.80 0.54
CA ALA A 151 -22.36 -55.09 0.75
C ALA A 151 -21.59 -53.87 1.26
N ALA A 152 -21.84 -52.68 0.71
CA ALA A 152 -21.24 -51.43 1.17
C ALA A 152 -21.57 -51.13 2.65
N ARG A 153 -22.84 -51.28 3.03
CA ARG A 153 -23.30 -51.11 4.41
C ARG A 153 -22.61 -52.09 5.35
N ASP A 154 -22.60 -53.38 5.01
CA ASP A 154 -21.95 -54.42 5.81
C ASP A 154 -20.43 -54.19 5.95
N LEU A 155 -19.78 -53.71 4.90
CA LEU A 155 -18.36 -53.36 4.91
C LEU A 155 -18.08 -52.14 5.78
N LEU A 156 -18.89 -51.08 5.65
CA LEU A 156 -18.74 -49.84 6.43
C LEU A 156 -19.11 -50.01 7.90
N GLU A 157 -20.15 -50.79 8.22
CA GLU A 157 -20.52 -51.13 9.60
C GLU A 157 -19.40 -51.94 10.27
N ARG A 158 -18.83 -52.94 9.56
CA ARG A 158 -17.66 -53.69 10.06
C ARG A 158 -16.42 -52.80 10.21
N ALA A 159 -16.19 -51.86 9.29
CA ALA A 159 -15.08 -50.92 9.38
C ALA A 159 -15.22 -49.98 10.60
N CYS A 160 -16.42 -49.46 10.84
CA CYS A 160 -16.74 -48.66 12.03
C CYS A 160 -16.55 -49.45 13.33
N ALA A 161 -16.97 -50.72 13.36
CA ALA A 161 -16.79 -51.59 14.52
C ALA A 161 -15.33 -51.95 14.79
N ALA A 162 -14.55 -52.19 13.73
CA ALA A 162 -13.13 -52.55 13.84
C ALA A 162 -12.24 -51.37 14.25
N ARG A 163 -12.61 -50.14 13.88
CA ARG A 163 -11.87 -48.91 14.16
C ARG A 163 -12.82 -47.77 14.56
N PRO A 164 -13.34 -47.76 15.79
CA PRO A 164 -14.33 -46.78 16.24
C PRO A 164 -13.81 -45.33 16.23
N ASP A 165 -12.49 -45.13 16.25
CA ASP A 165 -11.84 -43.81 16.21
C ASP A 165 -11.59 -43.30 14.78
N ASP A 166 -11.74 -44.15 13.75
CA ASP A 166 -11.56 -43.75 12.35
C ASP A 166 -12.86 -43.12 11.81
N THR A 167 -12.92 -41.79 11.84
CA THR A 167 -14.10 -41.03 11.42
C THR A 167 -14.39 -41.14 9.92
N ARG A 168 -13.46 -41.65 9.09
CA ARG A 168 -13.69 -41.83 7.64
C ARG A 168 -14.73 -42.90 7.38
N ALA A 169 -14.67 -44.02 8.09
CA ALA A 169 -15.66 -45.10 7.98
C ALA A 169 -17.06 -44.61 8.40
N ALA A 170 -17.11 -43.86 9.52
CA ALA A 170 -18.36 -43.31 10.03
C ALA A 170 -18.96 -42.26 9.09
N ALA A 171 -18.13 -41.39 8.50
CA ALA A 171 -18.56 -40.40 7.52
C ALA A 171 -19.11 -41.06 6.24
N MET A 172 -18.47 -42.12 5.74
CA MET A 172 -18.97 -42.88 4.58
C MET A 172 -20.27 -43.63 4.92
N LEU A 173 -20.39 -44.22 6.12
CA LEU A 173 -21.59 -44.93 6.53
C LEU A 173 -22.80 -44.00 6.66
N ILE A 174 -22.65 -42.85 7.31
CA ILE A 174 -23.75 -41.89 7.47
C ILE A 174 -24.13 -41.24 6.13
N GLU A 175 -23.16 -41.03 5.23
CA GLU A 175 -23.43 -40.58 3.86
C GLU A 175 -24.24 -41.61 3.08
N LEU A 176 -23.87 -42.89 3.13
CA LEU A 176 -24.65 -43.97 2.54
C LEU A 176 -26.08 -44.02 3.11
N LEU A 177 -26.23 -43.94 4.43
CA LEU A 177 -27.55 -44.04 5.08
C LEU A 177 -28.44 -42.82 4.77
N VAL A 178 -27.92 -41.60 4.89
CA VAL A 178 -28.74 -40.36 4.80
C VAL A 178 -28.86 -39.84 3.36
N ASP A 179 -27.77 -39.86 2.59
CA ASP A 179 -27.70 -39.22 1.28
C ASP A 179 -28.11 -40.22 0.18
N THR A 180 -27.67 -41.48 0.27
CA THR A 180 -27.93 -42.50 -0.77
C THR A 180 -29.19 -43.31 -0.50
N LEU A 181 -29.36 -43.84 0.71
CA LEU A 181 -30.48 -44.74 1.04
C LEU A 181 -31.70 -44.02 1.61
N ALA A 182 -31.54 -42.76 2.05
CA ALA A 182 -32.55 -42.03 2.82
C ALA A 182 -33.10 -42.82 4.03
N ASP A 183 -32.28 -43.71 4.60
CA ASP A 183 -32.54 -44.48 5.81
C ASP A 183 -32.25 -43.63 7.06
N ASP A 184 -33.01 -42.54 7.21
CA ASP A 184 -32.87 -41.60 8.34
C ASP A 184 -33.06 -42.32 9.70
N GLU A 185 -33.91 -43.34 9.75
CA GLU A 185 -34.12 -44.13 10.96
C GLU A 185 -32.93 -45.02 11.29
N GLY A 186 -32.36 -45.70 10.29
CA GLY A 186 -31.13 -46.47 10.44
C GLY A 186 -29.95 -45.61 10.86
N ALA A 187 -29.81 -44.41 10.27
CA ALA A 187 -28.81 -43.42 10.66
C ALA A 187 -28.93 -42.99 12.13
N LEU A 188 -30.15 -42.73 12.60
CA LEU A 188 -30.43 -42.30 13.99
C LEU A 188 -30.35 -43.46 14.99
N ALA A 189 -30.62 -44.70 14.57
CA ALA A 189 -30.53 -45.91 15.40
C ALA A 189 -29.09 -46.44 15.55
N HIS A 190 -28.20 -46.12 14.58
CA HIS A 190 -26.82 -46.58 14.61
C HIS A 190 -26.03 -46.00 15.81
N THR A 191 -25.18 -46.81 16.43
CA THR A 191 -24.38 -46.42 17.60
C THR A 191 -23.06 -45.79 17.17
N TRP A 192 -23.06 -44.47 16.99
CA TRP A 192 -21.87 -43.69 16.63
C TRP A 192 -20.91 -43.50 17.81
N SER A 193 -19.60 -43.66 17.57
CA SER A 193 -18.56 -43.34 18.56
C SER A 193 -18.56 -41.84 18.92
N LYS A 194 -17.91 -41.48 20.03
CA LYS A 194 -17.85 -40.08 20.48
C LYS A 194 -17.06 -39.21 19.49
N GLU A 195 -16.03 -39.79 18.89
CA GLU A 195 -15.13 -39.20 17.90
C GLU A 195 -15.89 -38.99 16.58
N ALA A 196 -16.65 -39.99 16.11
CA ALA A 196 -17.53 -39.85 14.95
C ALA A 196 -18.59 -38.76 15.16
N ARG A 197 -19.21 -38.68 16.34
CA ARG A 197 -20.18 -37.61 16.68
C ARG A 197 -19.57 -36.21 16.77
N ARG A 198 -18.24 -36.08 16.82
CA ARG A 198 -17.56 -34.77 16.78
C ARG A 198 -17.20 -34.35 15.37
N ASP A 199 -17.13 -35.30 14.44
CA ASP A 199 -16.89 -35.01 13.03
C ASP A 199 -18.03 -34.15 12.46
N GLY A 200 -17.66 -33.04 11.81
CA GLY A 200 -18.62 -32.07 11.28
C GLY A 200 -19.59 -32.68 10.27
N ARG A 201 -19.12 -33.61 9.44
CA ARG A 201 -19.92 -34.26 8.39
C ARG A 201 -20.94 -35.21 8.99
N VAL A 202 -20.53 -35.99 9.99
CA VAL A 202 -21.43 -36.92 10.70
C VAL A 202 -22.51 -36.17 11.48
N ARG A 203 -22.15 -35.12 12.23
CA ARG A 203 -23.13 -34.28 12.95
C ARG A 203 -24.17 -33.67 12.03
N ALA A 204 -23.73 -33.09 10.91
CA ALA A 204 -24.62 -32.43 9.98
C ALA A 204 -25.63 -33.41 9.35
N ARG A 205 -25.20 -34.62 8.96
CA ARG A 205 -26.12 -35.65 8.42
C ARG A 205 -27.08 -36.21 9.47
N LEU A 206 -26.64 -36.38 10.72
CA LEU A 206 -27.54 -36.76 11.81
C LEU A 206 -28.61 -35.69 12.09
N ALA A 207 -28.26 -34.41 11.98
CA ALA A 207 -29.21 -33.31 12.12
C ALA A 207 -30.19 -33.25 10.94
N VAL A 208 -29.74 -33.53 9.70
CA VAL A 208 -30.64 -33.70 8.53
C VAL A 208 -31.63 -34.84 8.75
N ALA A 209 -31.15 -36.02 9.16
CA ALA A 209 -32.01 -37.16 9.46
C ALA A 209 -33.03 -36.86 10.57
N THR A 210 -32.60 -36.14 11.62
CA THR A 210 -33.49 -35.68 12.71
C THR A 210 -34.57 -34.73 12.18
N ALA A 211 -34.20 -33.78 11.33
CA ALA A 211 -35.13 -32.81 10.76
C ALA A 211 -36.15 -33.47 9.82
N ARG A 212 -35.71 -34.40 8.96
CA ARG A 212 -36.60 -35.18 8.08
C ARG A 212 -37.57 -36.05 8.87
N LYS A 213 -37.10 -36.73 9.93
CA LYS A 213 -37.97 -37.49 10.84
C LYS A 213 -39.02 -36.62 11.52
N ALA A 214 -38.62 -35.43 12.00
CA ALA A 214 -39.54 -34.47 12.61
C ALA A 214 -40.58 -33.95 11.60
N LEU A 215 -40.18 -33.66 10.36
CA LEU A 215 -41.11 -33.32 9.28
C LEU A 215 -42.05 -34.49 8.96
N GLY A 216 -41.58 -35.74 8.97
CA GLY A 216 -42.42 -36.93 8.81
C GLY A 216 -43.48 -37.05 9.90
N ALA A 217 -43.16 -36.64 11.14
CA ALA A 217 -44.07 -36.59 12.27
C ALA A 217 -44.91 -35.29 12.36
N ASP A 218 -44.76 -34.38 11.41
CA ASP A 218 -45.38 -33.04 11.38
C ASP A 218 -45.04 -32.13 12.58
N ASP A 219 -43.91 -32.39 13.26
CA ASP A 219 -43.34 -31.54 14.31
C ASP A 219 -42.42 -30.47 13.70
N LEU A 220 -43.04 -29.41 13.18
CA LEU A 220 -42.34 -28.31 12.51
C LEU A 220 -41.34 -27.58 13.43
N ASP A 221 -41.59 -27.55 14.74
CA ASP A 221 -40.71 -26.88 15.70
C ASP A 221 -39.46 -27.72 15.98
N ALA A 222 -39.59 -29.05 16.09
CA ALA A 222 -38.45 -29.95 16.19
C ALA A 222 -37.60 -29.94 14.91
N ALA A 223 -38.24 -29.93 13.74
CA ALA A 223 -37.54 -29.79 12.46
C ALA A 223 -36.77 -28.46 12.37
N ALA A 224 -37.38 -27.35 12.79
CA ALA A 224 -36.73 -26.03 12.80
C ALA A 224 -35.53 -25.95 13.78
N ARG A 225 -35.59 -26.65 14.92
CA ARG A 225 -34.46 -26.76 15.85
C ARG A 225 -33.31 -27.55 15.24
N ALA A 226 -33.59 -28.73 14.70
CA ALA A 226 -32.57 -29.59 14.08
C ALA A 226 -31.84 -28.89 12.92
N VAL A 227 -32.54 -28.10 12.10
CA VAL A 227 -31.94 -27.32 11.00
C VAL A 227 -31.06 -26.16 11.51
N ARG A 228 -31.33 -25.60 12.70
CA ARG A 228 -30.59 -24.47 13.27
C ARG A 228 -29.22 -24.88 13.80
N ASP A 229 -29.10 -26.12 14.27
CA ASP A 229 -27.89 -26.63 14.92
C ASP A 229 -26.79 -27.05 13.92
N ILE A 230 -27.01 -26.89 12.61
CA ILE A 230 -26.03 -27.25 11.57
C ILE A 230 -25.17 -26.03 11.18
N GLU A 231 -23.85 -26.20 11.25
CA GLU A 231 -22.87 -25.21 10.81
C GLU A 231 -22.95 -24.97 9.28
N PRO A 232 -22.92 -23.71 8.80
CA PRO A 232 -22.97 -23.42 7.35
C PRO A 232 -21.78 -24.03 6.59
N GLY A 233 -22.02 -24.58 5.39
CA GLY A 233 -20.96 -25.01 4.46
C GLY A 233 -20.56 -26.49 4.50
N VAL A 234 -21.16 -27.31 5.37
CA VAL A 234 -20.83 -28.75 5.45
C VAL A 234 -21.71 -29.60 4.54
N ILE A 235 -23.02 -29.30 4.41
CA ILE A 235 -24.00 -30.07 3.60
C ILE A 235 -25.18 -29.19 3.13
N ASP A 236 -24.88 -28.14 2.38
CA ASP A 236 -25.88 -27.11 2.04
C ASP A 236 -27.01 -27.63 1.12
N GLU A 237 -26.75 -28.62 0.28
CA GLU A 237 -27.74 -29.23 -0.63
C GLU A 237 -28.85 -29.98 0.10
N LEU A 238 -28.50 -30.91 1.00
CA LEU A 238 -29.50 -31.68 1.75
C LEU A 238 -30.33 -30.79 2.66
N LEU A 239 -29.72 -29.72 3.19
CA LEU A 239 -30.41 -28.74 4.02
C LEU A 239 -31.41 -27.88 3.25
N ALA A 240 -31.14 -27.58 1.97
CA ALA A 240 -32.05 -26.80 1.14
C ALA A 240 -33.43 -27.48 1.04
N GLY A 241 -33.45 -28.79 0.75
CA GLY A 241 -34.69 -29.56 0.68
C GLY A 241 -35.48 -29.59 2.00
N VAL A 242 -34.80 -29.80 3.13
CA VAL A 242 -35.45 -29.78 4.46
C VAL A 242 -36.00 -28.39 4.81
N ARG A 243 -35.29 -27.31 4.45
CA ARG A 243 -35.73 -25.93 4.67
C ARG A 243 -36.94 -25.58 3.82
N GLU A 244 -36.95 -26.00 2.56
CA GLU A 244 -38.08 -25.79 1.65
C GLU A 244 -39.34 -26.50 2.15
N ASP A 245 -39.21 -27.76 2.56
CA ASP A 245 -40.32 -28.54 3.13
C ASP A 245 -40.89 -27.93 4.40
N LEU A 246 -40.01 -27.48 5.30
CA LEU A 246 -40.38 -26.78 6.53
C LEU A 246 -41.12 -25.47 6.22
N ALA A 247 -40.61 -24.66 5.28
CA ALA A 247 -41.23 -23.39 4.87
C ALA A 247 -42.60 -23.61 4.24
N ARG A 248 -42.71 -24.61 3.35
CA ARG A 248 -43.97 -24.96 2.67
C ARG A 248 -45.06 -25.38 3.65
N ARG A 249 -44.75 -26.29 4.59
CA ARG A 249 -45.71 -26.74 5.61
C ARG A 249 -46.09 -25.65 6.59
N ARG A 250 -45.12 -24.84 7.05
CA ARG A 250 -45.38 -23.69 7.92
C ARG A 250 -46.28 -22.66 7.24
N GLY A 251 -46.11 -22.42 5.94
CA GLY A 251 -46.98 -21.53 5.16
C GLY A 251 -48.41 -22.05 4.96
N VAL A 252 -48.63 -23.36 4.97
CA VAL A 252 -50.00 -23.94 4.98
C VAL A 252 -50.68 -23.71 6.33
N LEU A 253 -49.97 -23.97 7.44
CA LEU A 253 -50.49 -23.77 8.79
C LEU A 253 -50.80 -22.29 9.07
N GLN A 254 -49.91 -21.38 8.65
CA GLN A 254 -50.12 -19.94 8.76
C GLN A 254 -51.42 -19.50 8.06
N ARG A 255 -51.63 -19.95 6.82
CA ARG A 255 -52.84 -19.61 6.05
C ARG A 255 -54.12 -20.14 6.70
N ALA A 256 -54.07 -21.32 7.31
CA ALA A 256 -55.22 -21.89 8.03
C ALA A 256 -55.57 -21.06 9.27
N GLU A 257 -54.57 -20.60 10.03
CA GLU A 257 -54.81 -19.73 11.20
C GLU A 257 -55.25 -18.32 10.81
N GLU A 258 -54.69 -17.75 9.73
CA GLU A 258 -55.16 -16.47 9.18
C GLU A 258 -56.62 -16.57 8.71
N ALA A 259 -57.02 -17.69 8.09
CA ALA A 259 -58.41 -17.93 7.72
C ALA A 259 -59.32 -18.11 8.95
N SER A 260 -58.82 -18.69 10.04
CA SER A 260 -59.58 -18.76 11.30
C SER A 260 -59.76 -17.39 11.94
N LEU A 261 -58.70 -16.58 11.97
CA LEU A 261 -58.74 -15.19 12.44
C LEU A 261 -59.79 -14.37 11.66
N LEU A 262 -59.86 -14.56 10.34
CA LEU A 262 -60.85 -13.91 9.50
C LEU A 262 -62.29 -14.30 9.87
N ARG A 263 -62.54 -15.57 10.25
CA ARG A 263 -63.87 -16.01 10.70
C ARG A 263 -64.24 -15.41 12.05
N ASP A 264 -63.33 -15.47 13.02
CA ASP A 264 -63.58 -14.99 14.39
C ASP A 264 -63.85 -13.47 14.42
N VAL A 265 -63.06 -12.69 13.67
CA VAL A 265 -63.21 -11.22 13.59
C VAL A 265 -64.49 -10.81 12.84
N SER A 266 -65.04 -11.67 11.98
CA SER A 266 -66.27 -11.38 11.24
C SER A 266 -67.54 -11.69 12.04
N ALA A 267 -67.45 -12.57 13.04
CA ALA A 267 -68.59 -13.02 13.84
C ALA A 267 -68.89 -12.11 15.03
N GLU A 268 -67.88 -11.44 15.59
CA GLU A 268 -68.01 -10.58 16.76
C GLU A 268 -67.77 -9.11 16.38
N ASN A 269 -68.80 -8.26 16.53
CA ASN A 269 -68.69 -6.81 16.31
C ASN A 269 -67.93 -6.08 17.46
N ASP A 270 -67.05 -6.81 18.14
CA ASP A 270 -66.25 -6.36 19.28
C ASP A 270 -64.79 -6.17 18.88
N ALA A 271 -64.38 -4.90 18.85
CA ALA A 271 -63.02 -4.50 18.54
C ALA A 271 -61.98 -5.06 19.54
N SER A 272 -62.35 -5.31 20.79
CA SER A 272 -61.41 -5.87 21.78
C SER A 272 -61.11 -7.34 21.50
N ALA A 273 -62.15 -8.13 21.18
CA ALA A 273 -62.01 -9.53 20.81
C ALA A 273 -61.21 -9.71 19.51
N ALA A 274 -61.46 -8.84 18.51
CA ALA A 274 -60.74 -8.85 17.24
C ALA A 274 -59.23 -8.56 17.40
N LEU A 275 -58.85 -7.65 18.31
CA LEU A 275 -57.45 -7.37 18.62
C LEU A 275 -56.76 -8.57 19.29
N ALA A 276 -57.41 -9.20 20.27
CA ALA A 276 -56.87 -10.36 20.97
C ALA A 276 -56.68 -11.56 20.04
N ALA A 277 -57.61 -11.80 19.11
CA ALA A 277 -57.48 -12.85 18.10
C ALA A 277 -56.27 -12.60 17.17
N ALA A 278 -56.10 -11.36 16.70
CA ALA A 278 -54.98 -11.00 15.82
C ALA A 278 -53.62 -11.14 16.52
N GLN A 279 -53.53 -10.83 17.81
CA GLN A 279 -52.30 -10.99 18.60
C GLN A 279 -51.90 -12.47 18.79
N ARG A 280 -52.86 -13.38 18.94
CA ARG A 280 -52.58 -14.83 19.03
C ARG A 280 -51.91 -15.36 17.77
N VAL A 281 -52.39 -14.96 16.59
CA VAL A 281 -51.77 -15.35 15.30
C VAL A 281 -50.36 -14.76 15.19
N LEU A 282 -50.14 -13.52 15.61
CA LEU A 282 -48.81 -12.88 15.56
C LEU A 282 -47.79 -13.50 16.51
N ALA A 283 -48.21 -14.09 17.63
CA ALA A 283 -47.31 -14.79 18.54
C ALA A 283 -46.71 -16.06 17.90
N ARG A 284 -47.49 -16.76 17.05
CA ARG A 284 -47.08 -17.98 16.35
C ARG A 284 -46.45 -17.70 14.98
N PHE A 285 -46.97 -16.68 14.29
CA PHE A 285 -46.55 -16.23 12.96
C PHE A 285 -46.30 -14.70 12.95
N PRO A 286 -45.15 -14.24 13.43
CA PRO A 286 -44.83 -12.80 13.52
C PRO A 286 -44.90 -12.08 12.17
N ASP A 287 -44.70 -12.82 11.08
CA ASP A 287 -44.68 -12.28 9.73
C ASP A 287 -46.08 -12.14 9.09
N SER A 288 -47.15 -12.57 9.75
CA SER A 288 -48.52 -12.43 9.23
C SER A 288 -48.88 -10.97 8.96
N THR A 289 -49.11 -10.64 7.68
CA THR A 289 -49.53 -9.30 7.25
C THR A 289 -51.00 -9.04 7.56
N GLU A 290 -51.84 -10.08 7.46
CA GLU A 290 -53.27 -9.97 7.71
C GLU A 290 -53.59 -9.72 9.19
N ALA A 291 -52.94 -10.46 10.09
CA ALA A 291 -53.13 -10.25 11.52
C ALA A 291 -52.71 -8.84 11.97
N ARG A 292 -51.61 -8.31 11.42
CA ARG A 292 -51.19 -6.91 11.69
C ARG A 292 -52.21 -5.90 11.19
N ARG A 293 -52.81 -6.09 10.01
CA ARG A 293 -53.83 -5.20 9.46
C ARG A 293 -55.08 -5.16 10.36
N ARG A 294 -55.54 -6.33 10.83
CA ARG A 294 -56.73 -6.45 11.67
C ARG A 294 -56.53 -5.89 13.08
N ALA A 295 -55.37 -6.13 13.69
CA ALA A 295 -55.02 -5.54 14.99
C ALA A 295 -55.09 -4.00 14.95
N ARG A 296 -54.60 -3.38 13.87
CA ARG A 296 -54.66 -1.91 13.69
C ARG A 296 -56.09 -1.40 13.57
N ALA A 297 -56.92 -2.02 12.73
CA ALA A 297 -58.31 -1.60 12.55
C ALA A 297 -59.12 -1.69 13.86
N ALA A 298 -58.92 -2.76 14.61
CA ALA A 298 -59.59 -2.98 15.89
C ALA A 298 -59.15 -1.96 16.96
N SER A 299 -57.85 -1.67 17.04
CA SER A 299 -57.31 -0.65 17.95
C SER A 299 -57.89 0.74 17.66
N ASN A 300 -58.05 1.12 16.39
CA ASN A 300 -58.59 2.44 16.02
C ASN A 300 -60.06 2.61 16.46
N ALA A 301 -60.88 1.55 16.33
CA ALA A 301 -62.29 1.60 16.72
C ALA A 301 -62.51 1.76 18.23
N ILE A 302 -61.58 1.28 19.07
CA ILE A 302 -61.63 1.47 20.53
C ILE A 302 -61.39 2.94 20.88
N VAL A 303 -60.38 3.56 20.29
CA VAL A 303 -60.00 4.96 20.54
C VAL A 303 -61.17 5.92 20.22
N ASP A 304 -61.95 5.64 19.17
CA ASP A 304 -63.07 6.49 18.76
C ASP A 304 -64.17 6.60 19.80
N ARG A 305 -64.50 5.47 20.46
CA ARG A 305 -65.51 5.46 21.50
C ARG A 305 -65.07 6.26 22.73
N GLU A 306 -63.78 6.22 23.05
CA GLU A 306 -63.21 6.95 24.19
C GLU A 306 -63.21 8.47 23.95
N VAL A 307 -62.85 8.91 22.74
CA VAL A 307 -62.81 10.34 22.38
C VAL A 307 -64.18 10.99 22.51
N GLU A 308 -65.24 10.34 22.01
CA GLU A 308 -66.61 10.87 22.10
C GLU A 308 -67.12 10.96 23.54
N ALA A 309 -66.82 9.97 24.39
CA ALA A 309 -67.19 10.00 25.79
C ALA A 309 -66.54 11.17 26.56
N LEU A 310 -65.26 11.46 26.26
CA LEU A 310 -64.52 12.57 26.88
C LEU A 310 -65.01 13.94 26.41
N ARG A 311 -65.36 14.07 25.13
CA ARG A 311 -65.97 15.29 24.58
C ARG A 311 -67.26 15.67 25.32
N ALA A 312 -68.17 14.70 25.49
CA ALA A 312 -69.44 14.93 26.19
C ALA A 312 -69.23 15.38 27.64
N ARG A 313 -68.20 14.87 28.32
CA ARG A 313 -67.83 15.27 29.69
C ARG A 313 -67.31 16.70 29.78
N ALA A 314 -66.54 17.14 28.79
CA ALA A 314 -65.98 18.48 28.73
C ALA A 314 -67.07 19.56 28.53
N GLU A 315 -68.04 19.28 27.67
CA GLU A 315 -69.18 20.15 27.42
C GLU A 315 -70.03 20.37 28.68
N ALA A 316 -70.27 19.31 29.46
CA ALA A 316 -71.01 19.39 30.72
C ALA A 316 -70.31 20.28 31.77
N ALA A 317 -68.98 20.13 31.94
CA ALA A 317 -68.22 20.92 32.93
C ALA A 317 -68.13 22.41 32.57
N HIS A 318 -68.08 22.74 31.27
CA HIS A 318 -68.06 24.13 30.82
C HIS A 318 -69.37 24.84 31.16
N ALA A 319 -70.51 24.16 30.99
CA ALA A 319 -71.83 24.70 31.34
C ALA A 319 -72.01 24.96 32.84
N GLU A 320 -71.28 24.27 33.72
CA GLU A 320 -71.27 24.46 35.17
C GLU A 320 -70.42 25.67 35.63
N GLY A 321 -69.71 26.35 34.72
CA GLY A 321 -68.79 27.45 35.06
C GLY A 321 -67.45 26.98 35.62
N ASP A 322 -67.19 25.68 35.67
CA ASP A 322 -65.92 25.10 36.09
C ASP A 322 -64.96 25.01 34.89
N SER A 323 -64.36 26.15 34.56
CA SER A 323 -63.39 26.28 33.47
C SER A 323 -62.20 25.33 33.60
N GLY A 324 -61.82 24.94 34.82
CA GLY A 324 -60.73 23.99 35.06
C GLY A 324 -61.09 22.56 34.66
N ARG A 325 -62.26 22.06 35.08
CA ARG A 325 -62.74 20.71 34.71
C ARG A 325 -63.06 20.60 33.23
N ALA A 326 -63.61 21.65 32.62
CA ALA A 326 -63.89 21.69 31.18
C ALA A 326 -62.60 21.57 30.35
N LEU A 327 -61.56 22.32 30.73
CA LEU A 327 -60.27 22.30 30.03
C LEU A 327 -59.58 20.93 30.10
N ALA A 328 -59.61 20.30 31.27
CA ALA A 328 -58.99 18.98 31.47
C ALA A 328 -59.61 17.92 30.55
N ALA A 329 -60.94 17.86 30.46
CA ALA A 329 -61.64 16.89 29.65
C ALA A 329 -61.45 17.11 28.12
N TYR A 330 -61.40 18.36 27.64
CA TYR A 330 -61.11 18.64 26.22
C TYR A 330 -59.68 18.26 25.81
N ARG A 331 -58.69 18.51 26.68
CA ARG A 331 -57.30 18.10 26.42
C ARG A 331 -57.14 16.57 26.40
N GLU A 332 -57.83 15.86 27.28
CA GLU A 332 -57.82 14.40 27.31
C GLU A 332 -58.44 13.81 26.03
N ALA A 333 -59.58 14.35 25.58
CA ALA A 333 -60.22 13.96 24.33
C ALA A 333 -59.30 14.19 23.11
N ALA A 334 -58.64 15.35 23.05
CA ALA A 334 -57.68 15.68 21.99
C ALA A 334 -56.49 14.70 21.99
N SER A 335 -55.91 14.39 23.16
CA SER A 335 -54.78 13.46 23.27
C SER A 335 -55.12 12.05 22.80
N ARG A 336 -56.36 11.58 23.02
CA ARG A 336 -56.82 10.28 22.53
C ARG A 336 -57.03 10.29 21.02
N ALA A 337 -57.60 11.36 20.46
CA ALA A 337 -57.78 11.52 19.01
C ALA A 337 -56.44 11.57 18.25
N ALA A 338 -55.38 12.14 18.85
CA ALA A 338 -54.06 12.22 18.22
C ALA A 338 -53.36 10.87 18.03
N GLN A 339 -53.80 9.80 18.71
CA GLN A 339 -53.24 8.44 18.54
C GLN A 339 -53.69 7.79 17.22
N ARG A 340 -54.63 8.42 16.51
CA ARG A 340 -55.12 8.00 15.20
C ARG A 340 -54.47 8.82 14.07
N PRO A 341 -53.75 8.18 13.13
CA PRO A 341 -53.14 8.88 11.99
C PRO A 341 -54.16 9.60 11.08
N ASP A 342 -55.42 9.15 11.09
CA ASP A 342 -56.51 9.60 10.24
C ASP A 342 -57.49 10.59 10.91
N ALA A 343 -57.31 10.92 12.20
CA ALA A 343 -58.25 11.73 12.99
C ALA A 343 -57.81 13.20 13.22
N ALA A 344 -56.98 13.77 12.35
CA ALA A 344 -56.41 15.11 12.52
C ALA A 344 -57.47 16.23 12.67
N ALA A 345 -58.61 16.11 11.99
CA ALA A 345 -59.69 17.10 12.07
C ALA A 345 -60.40 17.10 13.44
N ALA A 346 -60.65 15.92 14.02
CA ALA A 346 -61.28 15.79 15.34
C ALA A 346 -60.36 16.31 16.46
N HIS A 347 -59.05 16.06 16.34
CA HIS A 347 -58.05 16.61 17.26
C HIS A 347 -58.02 18.15 17.23
N ALA A 348 -58.10 18.77 16.05
CA ALA A 348 -58.05 20.22 15.89
C ALA A 348 -59.24 20.93 16.56
N ASP A 349 -60.47 20.43 16.39
CA ASP A 349 -61.69 20.97 17.00
C ASP A 349 -61.60 20.95 18.55
N LEU A 350 -61.21 19.81 19.12
CA LEU A 350 -61.08 19.64 20.57
C LEU A 350 -59.97 20.54 21.16
N ALA A 351 -58.87 20.73 20.44
CA ALA A 351 -57.78 21.60 20.86
C ALA A 351 -58.14 23.09 20.80
N GLU A 352 -58.98 23.51 19.86
CA GLU A 352 -59.41 24.91 19.73
C GLU A 352 -60.30 25.34 20.92
N ARG A 353 -61.27 24.49 21.30
CA ARG A 353 -62.15 24.74 22.45
C ARG A 353 -61.38 24.83 23.78
N ALA A 354 -60.32 24.04 23.95
CA ALA A 354 -59.44 24.14 25.11
C ALA A 354 -58.75 25.51 25.21
N ARG A 355 -58.25 26.05 24.09
CA ARG A 355 -57.54 27.36 24.06
C ARG A 355 -58.44 28.54 24.39
N GLU A 356 -59.72 28.47 24.06
CA GLU A 356 -60.67 29.55 24.36
C GLU A 356 -60.88 29.72 25.87
N ILE A 357 -61.05 28.61 26.59
CA ILE A 357 -61.21 28.60 28.05
C ILE A 357 -59.94 29.09 28.75
N GLU A 358 -58.76 28.70 28.25
CA GLU A 358 -57.46 29.15 28.79
C GLU A 358 -57.28 30.68 28.72
N ARG A 359 -57.70 31.33 27.63
CA ARG A 359 -57.56 32.78 27.45
C ARG A 359 -58.33 33.57 28.51
N SER A 360 -59.58 33.19 28.78
CA SER A 360 -60.43 33.86 29.77
C SER A 360 -59.84 33.81 31.20
N MET A 361 -59.26 32.66 31.58
CA MET A 361 -58.63 32.50 32.89
C MET A 361 -57.34 33.34 33.05
N ALA A 362 -56.58 33.52 31.96
CA ALA A 362 -55.32 34.27 31.98
C ALA A 362 -55.52 35.78 32.22
N ASP A 363 -56.58 36.37 31.65
CA ASP A 363 -56.84 37.82 31.75
C ASP A 363 -57.21 38.25 33.18
N ALA A 364 -57.99 37.44 33.90
CA ALA A 364 -58.37 37.74 35.29
C ALA A 364 -57.18 37.64 36.27
N ALA A 365 -56.27 36.70 36.05
CA ALA A 365 -55.07 36.53 36.89
C ALA A 365 -54.08 37.70 36.72
N ARG A 366 -53.95 38.22 35.50
CA ARG A 366 -53.03 39.32 35.14
C ARG A 366 -53.32 40.62 35.92
N ALA A 367 -54.59 40.98 36.08
CA ALA A 367 -54.98 42.19 36.80
C ALA A 367 -54.57 42.16 38.29
N SER A 368 -54.73 41.00 38.94
CA SER A 368 -54.41 40.83 40.36
C SER A 368 -52.90 40.94 40.65
N GLU A 369 -52.04 40.48 39.74
CA GLU A 369 -50.60 40.50 39.95
C GLU A 369 -50.00 41.92 39.85
N ILE A 370 -50.51 42.76 38.95
CA ILE A 370 -50.06 44.17 38.80
C ILE A 370 -50.15 44.93 40.13
N ASP A 371 -51.26 44.80 40.86
CA ASP A 371 -51.47 45.50 42.13
C ASP A 371 -50.48 45.06 43.22
N ARG A 372 -50.07 43.78 43.22
CA ARG A 372 -49.10 43.25 44.18
C ARG A 372 -47.69 43.79 43.93
N VAL A 373 -47.29 43.90 42.66
CA VAL A 373 -45.95 44.40 42.30
C VAL A 373 -45.76 45.86 42.71
N VAL A 374 -46.77 46.71 42.50
CA VAL A 374 -46.73 48.12 42.90
C VAL A 374 -46.47 48.28 44.40
N ALA A 375 -47.11 47.44 45.22
CA ALA A 375 -46.95 47.49 46.68
C ALA A 375 -45.52 47.14 47.13
N LEU A 376 -44.88 46.14 46.52
CA LEU A 376 -43.52 45.69 46.88
C LEU A 376 -42.45 46.74 46.55
N LEU A 377 -42.52 47.35 45.37
CA LEU A 377 -41.50 48.29 44.90
C LEU A 377 -41.48 49.63 45.66
N SER A 378 -42.57 50.00 46.34
CA SER A 378 -42.74 51.32 46.98
C SER A 378 -42.07 51.45 48.35
N SER A 379 -41.64 50.36 49.00
CA SER A 379 -41.08 50.39 50.38
C SER A 379 -39.54 50.44 50.41
N ARG A 380 -38.89 49.52 49.68
CA ARG A 380 -37.47 49.52 49.31
C ARG A 380 -37.32 48.51 48.18
N PRO A 381 -36.76 48.88 47.01
CA PRO A 381 -36.57 47.93 45.92
C PRO A 381 -35.63 46.81 46.36
N ASP A 382 -36.15 45.60 46.45
CA ASP A 382 -35.38 44.37 46.67
C ASP A 382 -35.49 43.47 45.44
N VAL A 383 -34.82 42.32 45.51
CA VAL A 383 -34.84 41.37 44.40
C VAL A 383 -36.26 40.86 44.13
N GLU A 384 -37.10 40.68 45.15
CA GLU A 384 -38.46 40.15 45.00
C GLU A 384 -39.38 41.11 44.24
N GLY A 385 -39.40 42.40 44.63
CA GLY A 385 -40.20 43.42 43.95
C GLY A 385 -39.80 43.60 42.49
N LEU A 386 -38.50 43.67 42.21
CA LEU A 386 -37.97 43.82 40.84
C LEU A 386 -38.21 42.56 39.99
N MET A 387 -38.18 41.38 40.62
CA MET A 387 -38.48 40.11 39.96
C MET A 387 -39.92 40.01 39.49
N ARG A 388 -40.86 40.34 40.38
CA ARG A 388 -42.28 40.30 40.02
C ARG A 388 -42.62 41.35 38.97
N HIS A 389 -41.98 42.52 39.01
CA HIS A 389 -42.09 43.52 37.95
C HIS A 389 -41.65 42.98 36.59
N LEU A 390 -40.50 42.32 36.50
CA LEU A 390 -40.05 41.72 35.24
C LEU A 390 -40.92 40.57 34.74
N ALA A 391 -41.66 39.89 35.63
CA ALA A 391 -42.60 38.82 35.30
C ALA A 391 -43.90 39.33 34.67
N LEU A 392 -44.17 40.63 34.78
CA LEU A 392 -45.28 41.29 34.08
C LEU A 392 -44.92 41.49 32.59
N ASP A 393 -45.94 41.47 31.74
CA ASP A 393 -45.82 41.88 30.33
C ASP A 393 -45.65 43.41 30.18
N ASP A 394 -45.38 43.88 28.96
CA ASP A 394 -45.05 45.29 28.69
C ASP A 394 -46.14 46.27 29.12
N ALA A 395 -47.41 45.95 28.89
CA ALA A 395 -48.53 46.82 29.27
C ALA A 395 -48.69 46.88 30.79
N ALA A 396 -48.52 45.74 31.47
CA ALA A 396 -48.54 45.63 32.92
C ALA A 396 -47.33 46.33 33.57
N ARG A 397 -46.11 46.19 33.01
CA ARG A 397 -44.91 46.89 33.46
C ARG A 397 -45.01 48.40 33.28
N ALA A 398 -45.57 48.86 32.15
CA ALA A 398 -45.83 50.29 31.94
C ALA A 398 -46.74 50.85 33.02
N LEU A 399 -47.80 50.13 33.40
CA LEU A 399 -48.70 50.51 34.50
C LEU A 399 -48.00 50.52 35.86
N VAL A 400 -47.11 49.55 36.14
CA VAL A 400 -46.31 49.54 37.39
C VAL A 400 -45.34 50.73 37.45
N ARG A 401 -44.63 51.06 36.36
CA ARG A 401 -43.69 52.19 36.31
C ARG A 401 -44.37 53.54 36.54
N VAL A 402 -45.59 53.71 36.02
CA VAL A 402 -46.40 54.91 36.28
C VAL A 402 -46.80 55.00 37.75
N ARG A 403 -47.06 53.86 38.41
CA ARG A 403 -47.53 53.82 39.80
C ARG A 403 -46.40 53.79 40.84
N ALA A 404 -45.16 53.47 40.48
CA ALA A 404 -43.99 53.41 41.38
C ALA A 404 -42.65 53.76 40.68
N PRO A 405 -42.29 55.06 40.50
CA PRO A 405 -41.09 55.47 39.77
C PRO A 405 -39.77 55.24 40.54
N SER A 406 -38.73 54.71 39.88
CA SER A 406 -37.39 54.48 40.45
C SER A 406 -36.28 54.35 39.39
N ASN A 407 -35.10 54.96 39.61
CA ASN A 407 -33.93 54.84 38.73
C ASN A 407 -33.44 53.40 38.56
N ILE A 408 -33.68 52.54 39.58
CA ILE A 408 -33.37 51.11 39.50
C ILE A 408 -34.27 50.42 38.48
N LEU A 409 -35.54 50.83 38.36
CA LEU A 409 -36.46 50.30 37.34
C LEU A 409 -36.06 50.75 35.94
N ASP A 410 -35.63 51.99 35.76
CA ASP A 410 -35.18 52.46 34.44
C ASP A 410 -33.93 51.71 33.95
N ARG A 411 -32.98 51.40 34.86
CA ARG A 411 -31.83 50.54 34.56
C ARG A 411 -32.25 49.08 34.31
N LEU A 412 -33.19 48.56 35.10
CA LEU A 412 -33.73 47.21 34.94
C LEU A 412 -34.41 47.03 33.57
N GLU A 413 -35.15 48.04 33.11
CA GLU A 413 -35.80 48.08 31.79
C GLU A 413 -34.80 48.30 30.66
N ALA A 414 -33.74 49.09 30.88
CA ALA A 414 -32.64 49.18 29.92
C ALA A 414 -31.93 47.82 29.72
N MET A 415 -32.00 46.93 30.72
CA MET A 415 -31.55 45.54 30.64
C MET A 415 -32.63 44.55 30.14
N ALA A 416 -33.84 45.02 29.77
CA ALA A 416 -34.94 44.17 29.32
C ALA A 416 -34.58 43.31 28.09
N GLY A 417 -33.65 43.77 27.25
CA GLY A 417 -33.14 43.06 26.07
C GLY A 417 -31.98 42.08 26.34
N ALA A 418 -31.39 42.07 27.54
CA ALA A 418 -30.30 41.15 27.86
C ALA A 418 -30.83 39.71 28.07
N ARG A 419 -30.12 38.70 27.56
CA ARG A 419 -30.48 37.25 27.67
C ARG A 419 -30.38 36.67 29.10
N SER A 420 -30.42 37.52 30.11
CA SER A 420 -30.19 37.14 31.50
C SER A 420 -31.51 36.86 32.21
N SER A 421 -31.48 35.96 33.18
CA SER A 421 -32.66 35.66 33.97
C SER A 421 -33.19 36.94 34.63
N PRO A 422 -34.52 37.08 34.81
CA PRO A 422 -35.08 38.23 35.52
C PRO A 422 -34.39 38.47 36.87
N ARG A 423 -34.00 37.39 37.57
CA ARG A 423 -33.34 37.47 38.87
C ARG A 423 -31.95 38.03 38.75
N ALA A 424 -31.19 37.54 37.76
CA ALA A 424 -29.87 38.06 37.47
C ALA A 424 -29.91 39.55 37.09
N ARG A 425 -30.95 40.03 36.39
CA ARG A 425 -31.13 41.45 36.06
C ARG A 425 -31.50 42.29 37.28
N ALA A 426 -32.35 41.79 38.16
CA ALA A 426 -32.70 42.43 39.42
C ALA A 426 -31.46 42.56 40.34
N GLU A 427 -30.74 41.46 40.54
CA GLU A 427 -29.50 41.43 41.32
C GLU A 427 -28.41 42.31 40.68
N ALA A 428 -28.28 42.29 39.35
CA ALA A 428 -27.37 43.15 38.60
C ALA A 428 -27.66 44.65 38.77
N SER A 429 -28.93 45.04 38.75
CA SER A 429 -29.33 46.44 38.95
C SER A 429 -28.91 46.95 40.32
N LEU A 430 -29.09 46.11 41.35
CA LEU A 430 -28.71 46.42 42.72
C LEU A 430 -27.18 46.41 42.90
N ALA A 431 -26.49 45.44 42.32
CA ALA A 431 -25.04 45.33 42.37
C ALA A 431 -24.35 46.48 41.61
N LEU A 432 -24.89 46.91 40.47
CA LEU A 432 -24.41 48.08 39.74
C LEU A 432 -24.57 49.36 40.55
N ASP A 433 -25.71 49.55 41.21
CA ASP A 433 -25.94 50.71 42.07
C ASP A 433 -24.94 50.78 43.24
N GLU A 434 -24.60 49.64 43.83
CA GLU A 434 -23.55 49.53 44.86
C GLU A 434 -22.14 49.76 44.29
N ALA A 435 -21.81 49.16 43.14
CA ALA A 435 -20.49 49.29 42.53
C ALA A 435 -20.18 50.71 42.08
N LEU A 436 -21.18 51.44 41.59
CA LEU A 436 -21.04 52.86 41.24
C LEU A 436 -20.69 53.73 42.45
N ARG A 437 -21.15 53.36 43.66
CA ARG A 437 -20.81 54.09 44.90
C ARG A 437 -19.36 53.91 45.36
N ILE A 438 -18.70 52.80 45.00
CA ILE A 438 -17.34 52.47 45.48
C ILE A 438 -16.24 52.50 44.40
N SER A 439 -16.61 52.68 43.13
CA SER A 439 -15.69 52.60 41.96
C SER A 439 -14.55 53.61 41.97
N ALA A 440 -14.73 54.76 42.61
CA ALA A 440 -13.71 55.81 42.71
C ALA A 440 -12.56 55.45 43.68
N THR A 441 -12.83 54.63 44.71
CA THR A 441 -11.86 54.31 45.76
C THR A 441 -11.24 52.93 45.60
N ASP A 442 -11.98 51.97 45.03
CA ASP A 442 -11.52 50.61 44.85
C ASP A 442 -12.10 50.01 43.56
N PRO A 443 -11.48 50.29 42.40
CA PRO A 443 -11.94 49.82 41.10
C PRO A 443 -12.00 48.29 41.02
N HIS A 444 -11.12 47.58 41.72
CA HIS A 444 -11.10 46.11 41.74
C HIS A 444 -12.28 45.54 42.51
N ARG A 445 -12.60 46.07 43.70
CA ARG A 445 -13.78 45.67 44.46
C ARG A 445 -15.07 46.05 43.77
N ALA A 446 -15.13 47.23 43.14
CA ALA A 446 -16.27 47.66 42.34
C ALA A 446 -16.52 46.69 41.16
N ALA A 447 -15.48 46.36 40.40
CA ALA A 447 -15.60 45.36 39.33
C ALA A 447 -15.92 43.96 39.87
N ALA A 448 -15.40 43.57 41.03
CA ALA A 448 -15.72 42.29 41.66
C ALA A 448 -17.19 42.19 42.09
N LEU A 449 -17.81 43.29 42.52
CA LEU A 449 -19.25 43.33 42.84
C LEU A 449 -20.13 43.13 41.61
N ILE A 450 -19.77 43.68 40.46
CA ILE A 450 -20.56 43.55 39.21
C ILE A 450 -20.10 42.41 38.29
N ALA A 451 -18.94 41.80 38.54
CA ALA A 451 -18.41 40.71 37.73
C ALA A 451 -19.35 39.49 37.65
N PRO A 452 -20.00 39.03 38.74
CA PRO A 452 -21.02 37.97 38.67
C PRO A 452 -22.20 38.33 37.77
N HIS A 453 -22.41 39.62 37.51
CA HIS A 453 -23.52 40.20 36.79
C HIS A 453 -23.13 40.75 35.41
N ARG A 454 -21.99 40.33 34.85
CA ARG A 454 -21.47 40.87 33.58
C ARG A 454 -22.42 40.69 32.39
N ALA A 455 -23.10 39.56 32.30
CA ALA A 455 -24.05 39.27 31.21
C ALA A 455 -25.30 40.16 31.23
N PRO A 456 -25.99 40.36 32.37
CA PRO A 456 -27.13 41.29 32.43
C PRO A 456 -26.73 42.75 32.22
N LEU A 457 -25.52 43.14 32.63
CA LEU A 457 -25.02 44.52 32.54
C LEU A 457 -24.41 44.90 31.17
N ALA A 458 -24.41 43.98 30.20
CA ALA A 458 -23.83 44.26 28.88
C ALA A 458 -24.56 45.42 28.17
N GLY A 459 -23.81 46.41 27.69
CA GLY A 459 -24.34 47.63 27.06
C GLY A 459 -24.80 48.72 28.04
N GLN A 460 -24.67 48.50 29.35
CA GLN A 460 -24.87 49.54 30.35
C GLN A 460 -23.59 50.38 30.47
N LEU A 461 -23.65 51.63 30.02
CA LEU A 461 -22.50 52.56 30.02
C LEU A 461 -21.84 52.68 31.40
N ASP A 462 -22.65 52.68 32.46
CA ASP A 462 -22.20 52.74 33.85
C ASP A 462 -21.37 51.50 34.26
N ALA A 463 -21.79 50.31 33.84
CA ALA A 463 -21.06 49.07 34.13
C ALA A 463 -19.75 48.98 33.31
N GLU A 464 -19.78 49.45 32.06
CA GLU A 464 -18.61 49.51 31.20
C GLU A 464 -17.54 50.44 31.76
N ALA A 465 -17.93 51.59 32.34
CA ALA A 465 -17.01 52.50 33.02
C ALA A 465 -16.32 51.83 34.23
N VAL A 466 -17.06 51.07 35.05
CA VAL A 466 -16.51 50.34 36.21
C VAL A 466 -15.54 49.23 35.75
N PHE A 467 -15.89 48.46 34.72
CA PHE A 467 -14.98 47.45 34.17
C PHE A 467 -13.74 48.05 33.51
N ALA A 468 -13.88 49.18 32.80
CA ALA A 468 -12.75 49.87 32.17
C ALA A 468 -11.73 50.38 33.20
N ALA A 469 -12.20 50.93 34.33
CA ALA A 469 -11.35 51.38 35.43
C ALA A 469 -10.56 50.22 36.06
N ALA A 470 -11.20 49.08 36.33
CA ALA A 470 -10.53 47.89 36.85
C ALA A 470 -9.54 47.27 35.85
N ALA A 471 -9.89 47.25 34.55
CA ALA A 471 -9.01 46.76 33.50
C ALA A 471 -7.78 47.66 33.30
N ALA A 472 -7.90 48.97 33.50
CA ALA A 472 -6.76 49.89 33.48
C ALA A 472 -5.78 49.63 34.65
N ALA A 473 -6.30 49.41 35.86
CA ALA A 473 -5.50 49.06 37.03
C ALA A 473 -4.78 47.71 36.86
N GLU A 474 -5.47 46.68 36.36
CA GLU A 474 -4.88 45.36 36.14
C GLU A 474 -3.83 45.33 35.01
N ARG A 475 -4.03 46.10 33.93
CA ARG A 475 -3.01 46.26 32.88
C ARG A 475 -1.71 46.84 33.42
N THR A 476 -1.82 47.83 34.32
CA THR A 476 -0.65 48.46 34.96
C THR A 476 0.12 47.44 35.82
N ARG A 477 -0.60 46.62 36.60
CA ARG A 477 0.01 45.55 37.42
C ARG A 477 0.73 44.49 36.58
N ARG A 478 0.11 44.03 35.48
CA ARG A 478 0.68 43.00 34.59
C ARG A 478 1.92 43.48 33.84
N ALA A 479 1.94 44.74 33.40
CA ALA A 479 3.09 45.33 32.74
C ALA A 479 4.35 45.30 33.64
N LEU A 480 4.20 45.62 34.93
CA LEU A 480 5.30 45.59 35.90
C LEU A 480 5.85 44.16 36.14
N VAL A 481 4.98 43.15 36.16
CA VAL A 481 5.39 41.74 36.30
C VAL A 481 6.13 41.25 35.05
N ALA A 482 5.66 41.62 33.85
CA ALA A 482 6.30 41.25 32.59
C ALA A 482 7.71 41.87 32.46
N GLU A 483 7.88 43.13 32.85
CA GLU A 483 9.19 43.80 32.85
C GLU A 483 10.19 43.08 33.79
N ALA A 484 9.76 42.71 35.00
CA ALA A 484 10.61 41.98 35.94
C ALA A 484 11.06 40.60 35.40
N LEU A 485 10.16 39.86 34.74
CA LEU A 485 10.47 38.55 34.14
C LEU A 485 11.40 38.67 32.92
N VAL A 486 11.30 39.76 32.15
CA VAL A 486 12.22 40.03 31.02
C VAL A 486 13.64 40.30 31.53
N GLU A 487 13.79 41.08 32.60
CA GLU A 487 15.10 41.33 33.21
C GLU A 487 15.70 40.06 33.83
N GLU A 488 14.88 39.23 34.49
CA GLU A 488 15.32 37.92 34.99
C GLU A 488 15.79 37.00 33.85
N ALA A 489 15.05 36.94 32.74
CA ALA A 489 15.46 36.15 31.56
C ALA A 489 16.75 36.67 30.93
N ARG A 490 16.96 38.00 30.86
CA ARG A 490 18.21 38.60 30.37
C ARG A 490 19.40 38.21 31.24
N ALA A 491 19.25 38.27 32.56
CA ALA A 491 20.30 37.86 33.48
C ALA A 491 20.68 36.38 33.28
N LEU A 492 19.70 35.49 33.14
CA LEU A 492 19.94 34.06 32.90
C LEU A 492 20.65 33.78 31.57
N VAL A 493 20.34 34.53 30.51
CA VAL A 493 21.07 34.45 29.22
C VAL A 493 22.52 34.90 29.39
N ALA A 494 22.77 36.00 30.09
CA ALA A 494 24.12 36.50 30.34
C ALA A 494 24.97 35.52 31.18
N GLU A 495 24.35 34.76 32.07
CA GLU A 495 24.98 33.69 32.86
C GLU A 495 25.19 32.38 32.07
N GLY A 496 24.73 32.29 30.82
CA GLY A 496 24.81 31.06 30.01
C GLY A 496 23.77 29.99 30.38
N ARG A 497 22.77 30.31 31.20
CA ARG A 497 21.72 29.41 31.69
C ARG A 497 20.48 29.46 30.79
N ALA A 498 20.66 29.12 29.53
CA ALA A 498 19.63 29.29 28.50
C ALA A 498 18.33 28.50 28.77
N ASP A 499 18.42 27.28 29.31
CA ASP A 499 17.22 26.47 29.64
C ASP A 499 16.38 27.09 30.77
N ASP A 500 17.02 27.73 31.74
CA ASP A 500 16.31 28.49 32.79
C ASP A 500 15.65 29.74 32.21
N ALA A 501 16.33 30.43 31.28
CA ALA A 501 15.76 31.58 30.58
C ALA A 501 14.49 31.20 29.77
N VAL A 502 14.46 30.02 29.12
CA VAL A 502 13.24 29.50 28.47
C VAL A 502 12.11 29.37 29.49
N ARG A 503 12.36 28.71 30.63
CA ARG A 503 11.36 28.54 31.69
C ARG A 503 10.82 29.88 32.20
N VAL A 504 11.68 30.89 32.35
CA VAL A 504 11.26 32.24 32.77
C VAL A 504 10.42 32.94 31.69
N LEU A 505 10.82 32.82 30.42
CA LEU A 505 10.12 33.40 29.26
C LEU A 505 8.77 32.73 28.97
N ASP A 506 8.59 31.46 29.33
CA ASP A 506 7.33 30.73 29.22
C ASP A 506 6.30 31.18 30.28
N ARG A 507 6.75 31.74 31.42
CA ARG A 507 5.87 32.36 32.43
C ARG A 507 5.28 33.69 31.94
N ILE A 508 5.83 34.29 30.88
CA ILE A 508 5.27 35.50 30.26
C ILE A 508 4.12 35.06 29.34
N GLU A 509 2.90 35.03 29.89
CA GLU A 509 1.70 34.77 29.09
C GLU A 509 1.56 35.82 27.97
N GLN A 510 1.11 35.41 26.78
CA GLN A 510 0.82 36.34 25.66
C GLN A 510 -0.15 37.47 26.06
N THR A 511 -1.01 37.19 27.04
CA THR A 511 -1.99 38.12 27.64
C THR A 511 -1.35 39.24 28.45
N HIS A 512 -0.09 39.10 28.88
CA HIS A 512 0.68 40.15 29.56
C HIS A 512 1.23 41.21 28.58
N LEU A 513 1.17 40.94 27.28
CA LEU A 513 1.76 41.77 26.21
C LEU A 513 0.71 42.42 25.29
N THR A 514 -0.57 42.49 25.69
CA THR A 514 -1.66 43.01 24.84
C THR A 514 -2.12 44.43 25.23
N SER A 515 -2.04 45.34 24.22
CA SER A 515 -2.54 46.73 24.12
C SER A 515 -1.70 47.87 24.74
N GLY A 516 -1.13 48.72 23.87
CA GLY A 516 -0.35 49.93 24.17
C GLY A 516 0.95 50.06 23.34
N ASP A 517 1.42 51.28 23.07
CA ASP A 517 2.69 51.49 22.33
C ASP A 517 3.92 50.97 23.10
N ARG A 518 3.88 51.03 24.44
CA ARG A 518 4.90 50.41 25.31
C ARG A 518 4.92 48.87 25.21
N THR A 519 3.78 48.23 24.97
CA THR A 519 3.68 46.76 24.87
C THR A 519 4.21 46.22 23.53
N ALA A 520 4.22 47.03 22.47
CA ALA A 520 4.87 46.65 21.21
C ALA A 520 6.41 46.56 21.35
N ALA A 521 7.01 47.49 22.10
CA ALA A 521 8.44 47.47 22.40
C ALA A 521 8.81 46.27 23.31
N SER A 522 8.03 46.00 24.35
CA SER A 522 8.23 44.82 25.22
C SER A 522 8.04 43.50 24.47
N ARG A 523 7.09 43.42 23.53
CA ARG A 523 6.91 42.24 22.68
C ARG A 523 8.12 41.98 21.79
N ARG A 524 8.61 43.00 21.07
CA ARG A 524 9.84 42.86 20.27
C ARG A 524 11.03 42.44 21.13
N THR A 525 11.11 42.94 22.36
CA THR A 525 12.15 42.58 23.32
C THR A 525 12.05 41.10 23.72
N VAL A 526 10.85 40.61 24.06
CA VAL A 526 10.62 39.20 24.40
C VAL A 526 10.90 38.29 23.21
N GLU A 527 10.46 38.65 22.01
CA GLU A 527 10.72 37.88 20.78
C GLU A 527 12.21 37.83 20.44
N ALA A 528 12.91 38.96 20.55
CA ALA A 528 14.36 39.02 20.36
C ALA A 528 15.09 38.17 21.40
N LEU A 529 14.68 38.21 22.68
CA LEU A 529 15.27 37.42 23.74
C LEU A 529 14.99 35.92 23.56
N ARG A 530 13.77 35.54 23.13
CA ARG A 530 13.45 34.14 22.76
C ARG A 530 14.34 33.65 21.62
N ALA A 531 14.53 34.44 20.57
CA ALA A 531 15.42 34.10 19.46
C ALA A 531 16.89 33.99 19.91
N GLU A 532 17.34 34.84 20.84
CA GLU A 532 18.67 34.76 21.43
C GLU A 532 18.86 33.50 22.30
N VAL A 533 17.90 33.20 23.18
CA VAL A 533 17.89 31.98 24.01
C VAL A 533 17.90 30.73 23.13
N SER A 534 17.04 30.65 22.10
CA SER A 534 17.02 29.52 21.17
C SER A 534 18.36 29.33 20.45
N ARG A 535 19.00 30.43 20.00
CA ARG A 535 20.35 30.38 19.41
C ARG A 535 21.41 29.94 20.43
N SER A 536 21.26 30.26 21.71
CA SER A 536 22.19 29.83 22.76
C SER A 536 22.04 28.34 23.08
N VAL A 537 20.81 27.83 23.22
CA VAL A 537 20.52 26.41 23.43
C VAL A 537 21.04 25.57 22.25
N GLU A 538 20.76 25.99 21.02
CA GLU A 538 21.22 25.27 19.83
C GLU A 538 22.75 25.27 19.72
N ARG A 539 23.43 26.39 20.04
CA ARG A 539 24.90 26.42 20.11
C ARG A 539 25.45 25.46 21.17
N ALA A 540 24.85 25.40 22.35
CA ALA A 540 25.27 24.47 23.40
C ALA A 540 25.10 23.00 22.97
N ARG A 541 23.96 22.69 22.36
CA ARG A 541 23.67 21.36 21.80
C ARG A 541 24.66 20.98 20.70
N LEU A 542 24.89 21.85 19.72
CA LEU A 542 25.85 21.60 18.63
C LEU A 542 27.29 21.45 19.14
N ARG A 543 27.69 22.18 20.18
CA ARG A 543 28.98 21.95 20.85
C ARG A 543 29.07 20.59 21.52
N ALA A 544 28.00 20.13 22.17
CA ALA A 544 27.95 18.78 22.73
C ALA A 544 28.01 17.72 21.62
N THR A 545 27.30 17.93 20.51
CA THR A 545 27.37 17.08 19.31
C THR A 545 28.78 17.05 18.73
N LEU A 546 29.44 18.20 18.57
CA LEU A 546 30.81 18.31 18.11
C LEU A 546 31.76 17.52 19.03
N ALA A 547 31.69 17.73 20.34
CA ALA A 547 32.52 17.03 21.30
C ALA A 547 32.30 15.49 21.28
N GLY A 548 31.04 15.05 21.15
CA GLY A 548 30.70 13.64 20.98
C GLY A 548 31.24 13.07 19.66
N ALA A 549 31.03 13.77 18.55
CA ALA A 549 31.49 13.36 17.23
C ALA A 549 33.01 13.25 17.14
N VAL A 550 33.75 14.21 17.72
CA VAL A 550 35.22 14.16 17.79
C VAL A 550 35.67 12.95 18.64
N ARG A 551 35.03 12.71 19.79
CA ARG A 551 35.34 11.57 20.67
C ARG A 551 35.07 10.22 20.01
N ASP A 552 33.91 10.06 19.39
CA ASP A 552 33.48 8.81 18.75
C ASP A 552 34.15 8.61 17.39
N GLY A 553 34.84 9.64 16.89
CA GLY A 553 35.52 9.59 15.62
C GLY A 553 34.63 9.63 14.40
N ARG A 554 33.60 10.47 14.44
CA ARG A 554 32.65 10.74 13.36
C ARG A 554 32.97 12.09 12.71
N PRO A 555 33.94 12.15 11.78
CA PRO A 555 34.47 13.42 11.32
C PRO A 555 33.46 14.26 10.53
N ALA A 556 32.58 13.60 9.81
CA ALA A 556 31.41 14.14 9.14
C ALA A 556 30.51 14.99 10.07
N THR A 557 30.01 14.34 11.13
CA THR A 557 29.14 14.95 12.15
C THR A 557 29.80 16.15 12.79
N ALA A 558 31.09 16.03 13.11
CA ALA A 558 31.87 17.10 13.70
C ALA A 558 32.00 18.31 12.75
N ARG A 559 32.26 18.07 11.46
CA ARG A 559 32.32 19.13 10.45
C ARG A 559 30.98 19.84 10.28
N SER A 560 29.89 19.09 10.21
CA SER A 560 28.52 19.63 10.15
C SER A 560 28.19 20.49 11.38
N ALA A 561 28.49 19.99 12.59
CA ALA A 561 28.30 20.74 13.82
C ALA A 561 29.11 22.04 13.84
N ILE A 562 30.36 22.02 13.36
CA ILE A 562 31.19 23.22 13.21
C ILE A 562 30.55 24.21 12.22
N ALA A 563 30.08 23.76 11.07
CA ALA A 563 29.44 24.63 10.08
C ALA A 563 28.19 25.32 10.67
N SER A 564 27.30 24.56 11.31
CA SER A 564 26.12 25.12 11.98
C SER A 564 26.48 26.06 13.15
N LEU A 565 27.56 25.77 13.89
CA LEU A 565 28.05 26.68 14.94
C LEU A 565 28.53 28.01 14.37
N VAL A 566 29.19 28.00 13.20
CA VAL A 566 29.63 29.21 12.49
C VAL A 566 28.44 30.00 11.95
N GLU A 567 27.44 29.33 11.36
CA GLU A 567 26.19 29.97 10.92
C GLU A 567 25.42 30.62 12.08
N LEU A 568 25.47 30.03 13.27
CA LEU A 568 24.91 30.60 14.51
C LEU A 568 25.78 31.70 15.13
N GLY A 569 26.85 32.13 14.46
CA GLY A 569 27.69 33.28 14.81
C GLY A 569 28.92 32.94 15.66
N SER A 570 29.31 31.67 15.79
CA SER A 570 30.63 31.32 16.37
C SER A 570 31.74 31.71 15.39
N ALA A 571 32.91 32.13 15.87
CA ALA A 571 34.01 32.50 14.98
C ALA A 571 34.55 31.24 14.31
N ALA A 572 34.77 31.27 12.98
CA ALA A 572 35.27 30.10 12.24
C ALA A 572 36.61 29.59 12.80
N GLY A 573 37.47 30.52 13.26
CA GLY A 573 38.77 30.21 13.87
C GLY A 573 38.71 29.50 15.22
N ASP A 574 37.57 29.54 15.92
CA ASP A 574 37.39 28.81 17.19
C ASP A 574 37.48 27.28 17.00
N PHE A 575 37.37 26.81 15.75
CA PHE A 575 37.35 25.40 15.39
C PHE A 575 38.52 24.97 14.51
N ASP A 576 39.56 25.80 14.34
CA ASP A 576 40.68 25.48 13.44
C ASP A 576 41.42 24.21 13.87
N GLY A 577 41.58 23.99 15.18
CA GLY A 577 42.19 22.78 15.74
C GLY A 577 41.37 21.53 15.45
N GLU A 578 40.07 21.56 15.70
CA GLU A 578 39.14 20.49 15.37
C GLU A 578 39.09 20.27 13.86
N ARG A 579 38.98 21.31 13.04
CA ARG A 579 38.99 21.22 11.56
C ARG A 579 40.28 20.56 11.06
N ALA A 580 41.44 20.93 11.60
CA ALA A 580 42.72 20.31 11.22
C ALA A 580 42.77 18.82 11.60
N ALA A 581 42.39 18.47 12.84
CA ALA A 581 42.36 17.09 13.29
C ALA A 581 41.36 16.22 12.49
N LEU A 582 40.20 16.80 12.16
CA LEU A 582 39.18 16.18 11.31
C LEU A 582 39.69 15.99 9.88
N ALA A 583 40.34 17.01 9.30
CA ALA A 583 40.92 16.92 7.96
C ALA A 583 42.04 15.88 7.90
N GLU A 584 42.92 15.82 8.89
CA GLU A 584 43.98 14.81 8.98
C GLU A 584 43.39 13.40 9.08
N ARG A 585 42.35 13.21 9.89
CA ARG A 585 41.67 11.91 9.99
C ARG A 585 40.94 11.55 8.70
N MET A 586 40.22 12.49 8.09
CA MET A 586 39.57 12.27 6.81
C MET A 586 40.58 11.93 5.71
N ALA A 587 41.76 12.55 5.70
CA ALA A 587 42.83 12.21 4.77
C ALA A 587 43.46 10.83 5.01
N ARG A 588 43.39 10.30 6.24
CA ARG A 588 43.80 8.92 6.55
C ARG A 588 42.75 7.89 6.12
N ASP A 589 41.50 8.17 6.45
CA ASP A 589 40.39 7.22 6.29
C ASP A 589 39.80 7.27 4.87
N PHE A 590 39.97 8.40 4.18
CA PHE A 590 39.48 8.64 2.83
C PHE A 590 40.56 9.24 1.94
N GLN A 591 40.50 8.90 0.67
CA GLN A 591 41.33 9.51 -0.35
C GLN A 591 40.42 10.01 -1.46
N VAL A 592 40.28 11.33 -1.58
CA VAL A 592 39.50 11.96 -2.65
C VAL A 592 40.48 12.50 -3.68
N VAL A 593 40.36 12.05 -4.91
CA VAL A 593 41.03 12.67 -6.05
C VAL A 593 39.96 13.18 -7.00
N ASP A 594 40.01 14.48 -7.25
CA ASP A 594 39.05 15.22 -8.06
C ASP A 594 39.75 15.73 -9.33
N GLU A 595 39.42 15.13 -10.46
CA GLU A 595 39.93 15.49 -11.77
C GLU A 595 38.89 16.33 -12.51
N ARG A 596 39.26 17.56 -12.87
CA ARG A 596 38.38 18.49 -13.59
C ARG A 596 38.83 18.68 -15.02
N GLY A 597 37.84 18.88 -15.89
CA GLY A 597 38.06 19.21 -17.29
C GLY A 597 37.27 18.31 -18.21
N PRO A 598 36.93 18.80 -19.42
CA PRO A 598 36.19 18.02 -20.38
C PRO A 598 37.01 16.80 -20.81
N ALA A 599 36.40 15.63 -20.73
CA ALA A 599 36.88 14.41 -21.37
C ALA A 599 35.77 13.85 -22.27
N PRO A 600 36.11 13.24 -23.42
CA PRO A 600 35.11 12.63 -24.27
C PRO A 600 34.35 11.54 -23.51
N LEU A 601 33.05 11.38 -23.77
CA LEU A 601 32.23 10.36 -23.09
C LEU A 601 32.82 8.94 -23.21
N GLY A 602 33.48 8.64 -24.34
CA GLY A 602 34.22 7.39 -24.53
C GLY A 602 35.39 7.17 -23.56
N ALA A 603 35.82 8.18 -22.79
CA ALA A 603 36.76 8.00 -21.69
C ALA A 603 36.13 7.32 -20.47
N LEU A 604 34.79 7.37 -20.30
CA LEU A 604 34.05 6.50 -19.39
C LEU A 604 33.80 5.18 -20.10
N ARG A 605 34.81 4.32 -20.17
CA ARG A 605 34.56 2.98 -20.71
C ARG A 605 33.65 2.22 -19.74
N PRO A 606 32.63 1.49 -20.17
CA PRO A 606 31.88 0.63 -19.26
C PRO A 606 32.84 -0.41 -18.69
N LEU A 607 32.88 -0.59 -17.37
CA LEU A 607 33.38 -1.82 -16.77
C LEU A 607 32.13 -2.60 -16.37
N GLU A 608 31.45 -3.25 -17.32
CA GLU A 608 30.26 -4.05 -16.97
C GLU A 608 30.71 -5.18 -16.06
N GLN A 609 30.45 -5.05 -14.75
CA GLN A 609 30.46 -6.20 -13.88
C GLN A 609 29.27 -7.07 -14.24
N ALA A 610 29.54 -8.18 -14.93
CA ALA A 610 28.54 -9.21 -15.19
C ALA A 610 27.96 -9.70 -13.84
N HIS A 611 26.64 -9.54 -13.67
CA HIS A 611 25.72 -10.17 -12.71
C HIS A 611 26.21 -10.55 -11.30
N LEU A 612 27.01 -9.72 -10.62
CA LEU A 612 26.92 -9.65 -9.16
C LEU A 612 25.57 -8.99 -8.86
N GLY A 613 24.70 -9.61 -8.06
CA GLY A 613 23.29 -9.21 -7.90
C GLY A 613 23.04 -7.70 -7.74
N ASP A 614 21.88 -7.25 -8.24
CA ASP A 614 21.36 -5.86 -8.23
C ASP A 614 22.37 -4.73 -8.57
N ASP A 615 22.33 -4.27 -9.84
CA ASP A 615 22.98 -3.08 -10.45
C ASP A 615 24.25 -2.51 -9.79
N PRO A 616 25.47 -2.88 -10.21
CA PRO A 616 26.72 -2.34 -9.64
C PRO A 616 27.08 -0.92 -10.08
N ALA A 617 26.44 -0.40 -11.13
CA ALA A 617 26.59 0.98 -11.59
C ALA A 617 25.26 1.72 -11.38
N PHE A 618 25.29 2.75 -10.54
CA PHE A 618 24.13 3.62 -10.32
C PHE A 618 24.30 4.90 -11.10
N LEU A 619 23.25 5.25 -11.84
CA LEU A 619 23.13 6.53 -12.48
C LEU A 619 22.27 7.43 -11.61
N ALA A 620 22.80 8.59 -11.24
CA ALA A 620 22.04 9.65 -10.60
C ALA A 620 21.95 10.83 -11.57
N ALA A 621 20.76 11.19 -12.02
CA ALA A 621 20.55 12.39 -12.82
C ALA A 621 20.20 13.57 -11.93
N ALA A 622 20.78 14.72 -12.23
CA ALA A 622 20.45 15.99 -11.62
C ALA A 622 20.34 17.08 -12.68
N ILE A 623 19.68 18.16 -12.33
CA ILE A 623 19.75 19.41 -13.10
C ILE A 623 20.70 20.31 -12.34
N GLY A 624 21.81 20.69 -12.97
CA GLY A 624 22.70 21.70 -12.42
C GLY A 624 22.01 23.06 -12.28
N ASP A 625 22.59 23.96 -11.50
CA ASP A 625 22.03 25.32 -11.32
C ASP A 625 21.87 26.10 -12.64
N ASP A 626 22.62 25.72 -13.68
CA ASP A 626 22.55 26.30 -15.03
C ASP A 626 21.39 25.76 -15.87
N ALA A 627 20.47 25.01 -15.25
CA ALA A 627 19.35 24.31 -15.88
C ALA A 627 19.79 23.25 -16.91
N ARG A 628 21.08 22.87 -16.93
CA ARG A 628 21.54 21.78 -17.80
C ARG A 628 21.36 20.44 -17.11
N PRO A 629 20.95 19.41 -17.87
CA PRO A 629 20.93 18.06 -17.36
C PRO A 629 22.35 17.54 -17.25
N HIS A 630 22.66 16.99 -16.07
CA HIS A 630 23.87 16.24 -15.82
C HIS A 630 23.49 14.83 -15.36
N VAL A 631 24.30 13.86 -15.75
CA VAL A 631 24.19 12.49 -15.26
C VAL A 631 25.49 12.15 -14.54
N ALA A 632 25.37 11.73 -13.30
CA ALA A 632 26.48 11.14 -12.56
C ALA A 632 26.44 9.62 -12.72
N HIS A 633 27.51 9.09 -13.28
CA HIS A 633 27.79 7.66 -13.31
C HIS A 633 28.61 7.30 -12.07
N VAL A 634 28.06 6.43 -11.22
CA VAL A 634 28.65 6.04 -9.94
C VAL A 634 28.88 4.53 -9.92
N GLU A 635 30.13 4.13 -9.75
CA GLU A 635 30.56 2.73 -9.64
C GLU A 635 31.35 2.55 -8.34
N ALA A 636 31.28 1.37 -7.73
CA ALA A 636 32.17 1.02 -6.62
C ALA A 636 32.87 -0.32 -6.84
N HIS A 637 34.16 -0.36 -6.54
CA HIS A 637 34.99 -1.55 -6.63
C HIS A 637 35.85 -1.67 -5.38
N GLY A 638 35.51 -2.64 -4.53
CA GLY A 638 36.19 -2.79 -3.25
C GLY A 638 35.96 -1.55 -2.37
N ARG A 639 37.04 -0.86 -2.00
CA ARG A 639 37.00 0.36 -1.19
C ARG A 639 36.97 1.65 -2.01
N TRP A 640 36.86 1.57 -3.32
CA TRP A 640 36.94 2.73 -4.20
C TRP A 640 35.59 3.00 -4.84
N ILE A 641 35.16 4.26 -4.81
CA ILE A 641 33.97 4.77 -5.48
C ILE A 641 34.44 5.72 -6.58
N PHE A 642 33.93 5.49 -7.79
CA PHE A 642 34.25 6.25 -8.98
C PHE A 642 33.00 6.99 -9.42
N ILE A 643 33.09 8.31 -9.51
CA ILE A 643 31.99 9.20 -9.90
C ILE A 643 32.44 9.96 -11.13
N ALA A 644 31.66 9.93 -12.19
CA ALA A 644 31.89 10.75 -13.35
C ALA A 644 30.64 11.53 -13.72
N ILE A 645 30.76 12.84 -13.76
CA ILE A 645 29.67 13.75 -14.11
C ILE A 645 29.73 14.03 -15.59
N VAL A 646 28.66 13.71 -16.29
CA VAL A 646 28.48 13.91 -17.72
C VAL A 646 27.54 15.07 -17.96
N ASP A 647 27.98 16.06 -18.74
CA ASP A 647 27.10 17.04 -19.36
C ASP A 647 26.41 16.36 -20.54
N VAL A 648 25.11 16.13 -20.40
CA VAL A 648 24.34 15.33 -21.36
C VAL A 648 24.25 16.01 -22.72
N LEU A 649 24.16 17.33 -22.74
CA LEU A 649 24.03 18.11 -23.96
C LEU A 649 25.36 18.15 -24.73
N ARG A 650 26.48 18.25 -24.02
CA ARG A 650 27.82 18.24 -24.64
C ARG A 650 28.33 16.84 -24.94
N ARG A 651 27.76 15.80 -24.33
CA ARG A 651 28.29 14.43 -24.37
C ARG A 651 29.76 14.38 -23.93
N GLU A 652 30.06 15.11 -22.86
CA GLU A 652 31.39 15.24 -22.29
C GLU A 652 31.34 14.99 -20.79
N ILE A 653 32.38 14.36 -20.26
CA ILE A 653 32.61 14.23 -18.82
C ILE A 653 33.22 15.55 -18.34
N VAL A 654 32.54 16.26 -17.45
CA VAL A 654 33.01 17.55 -16.95
C VAL A 654 33.84 17.43 -15.68
N ARG A 655 33.63 16.34 -14.92
CA ARG A 655 34.28 16.09 -13.64
C ARG A 655 34.37 14.60 -13.35
N ARG A 656 35.49 14.14 -12.79
CA ARG A 656 35.68 12.77 -12.33
C ARG A 656 36.21 12.79 -10.90
N VAL A 657 35.61 12.02 -10.02
CA VAL A 657 36.02 11.90 -8.63
C VAL A 657 36.23 10.43 -8.32
N ARG A 658 37.37 10.12 -7.71
CA ARG A 658 37.59 8.82 -7.08
C ARG A 658 37.72 9.00 -5.58
N VAL A 659 36.95 8.22 -4.83
CA VAL A 659 36.90 8.28 -3.38
C VAL A 659 37.25 6.90 -2.83
N ARG A 660 38.36 6.80 -2.09
CA ARG A 660 38.61 5.64 -1.24
C ARG A 660 37.81 5.79 0.05
N VAL A 661 37.06 4.76 0.43
CA VAL A 661 36.28 4.69 1.67
C VAL A 661 36.88 3.67 2.65
N PRO A 662 36.53 3.73 3.95
CA PRO A 662 37.14 2.87 4.97
C PRO A 662 36.82 1.38 4.82
N ILE A 663 35.64 1.06 4.31
CA ILE A 663 35.12 -0.32 4.15
C ILE A 663 34.88 -0.63 2.67
N THR A 664 34.76 -1.91 2.35
CA THR A 664 34.32 -2.32 1.00
C THR A 664 32.87 -1.91 0.80
N MET A 665 32.57 -1.34 -0.36
CA MET A 665 31.25 -0.81 -0.70
C MET A 665 30.85 -1.26 -2.11
N THR A 666 29.65 -1.79 -2.22
CA THR A 666 28.85 -1.86 -3.43
C THR A 666 27.92 -0.64 -3.44
N VAL A 667 27.50 -0.18 -4.62
CA VAL A 667 26.51 0.90 -4.70
C VAL A 667 25.16 0.24 -4.87
N HIS A 668 24.20 0.48 -3.98
CA HIS A 668 22.80 0.06 -4.13
C HIS A 668 21.89 1.21 -4.53
N SER A 669 22.31 2.45 -4.30
CA SER A 669 21.66 3.65 -4.82
C SER A 669 22.57 4.86 -4.76
N ALA A 670 22.32 5.81 -5.65
CA ALA A 670 22.88 7.14 -5.55
C ALA A 670 21.79 8.16 -5.88
N ALA A 671 21.81 9.31 -5.22
CA ALA A 671 21.00 10.46 -5.59
C ALA A 671 21.85 11.72 -5.55
N TRP A 672 21.52 12.67 -6.43
CA TRP A 672 22.29 13.89 -6.61
C TRP A 672 21.34 15.03 -6.95
N ASP A 673 21.57 16.22 -6.39
CA ASP A 673 20.76 17.41 -6.65
C ASP A 673 21.49 18.48 -7.48
N GLY A 674 22.67 18.16 -8.01
CA GLY A 674 23.54 19.07 -8.74
C GLY A 674 24.65 19.69 -7.88
N ARG A 675 24.58 19.57 -6.55
CA ARG A 675 25.63 20.05 -5.62
C ARG A 675 25.99 19.07 -4.53
N ALA A 676 25.04 18.31 -4.02
CA ALA A 676 25.23 17.30 -3.00
C ALA A 676 24.85 15.95 -3.58
N MET A 677 25.73 14.96 -3.42
CA MET A 677 25.51 13.58 -3.84
C MET A 677 25.52 12.69 -2.61
N VAL A 678 24.59 11.76 -2.53
CA VAL A 678 24.62 10.68 -1.55
C VAL A 678 24.69 9.36 -2.30
N VAL A 679 25.68 8.56 -1.97
CA VAL A 679 25.91 7.20 -2.49
C VAL A 679 25.71 6.24 -1.31
N ALA A 680 24.84 5.25 -1.46
CA ALA A 680 24.52 4.29 -0.41
C ALA A 680 24.71 2.84 -0.87
N GLY A 681 25.16 2.02 0.07
CA GLY A 681 25.49 0.60 -0.04
C GLY A 681 25.72 0.03 1.36
N GLU A 682 26.79 -0.74 1.57
CA GLU A 682 27.28 -1.13 2.90
C GLU A 682 27.79 0.08 3.71
N GLY A 683 28.10 1.19 3.03
CA GLY A 683 28.28 2.50 3.62
C GLY A 683 27.34 3.54 3.01
N ILE A 684 27.15 4.66 3.70
CA ILE A 684 26.47 5.84 3.15
C ILE A 684 27.48 6.97 3.09
N LEU A 685 27.83 7.38 1.88
CA LEU A 685 28.75 8.47 1.60
C LEU A 685 27.96 9.68 1.08
N ALA A 686 27.99 10.79 1.81
CA ALA A 686 27.52 12.09 1.33
C ALA A 686 28.71 12.95 0.88
N LEU A 687 28.61 13.55 -0.29
CA LEU A 687 29.64 14.34 -0.96
C LEU A 687 29.07 15.69 -1.38
N HIS A 688 29.85 16.74 -1.17
CA HIS A 688 29.67 18.00 -1.88
C HIS A 688 30.40 17.91 -3.23
N LEU A 689 29.64 18.00 -4.32
CA LEU A 689 30.07 17.83 -5.69
C LEU A 689 29.27 18.73 -6.65
N ASP A 690 29.81 19.93 -6.91
CA ASP A 690 29.29 20.90 -7.89
C ASP A 690 30.01 20.74 -9.25
N PRO A 691 29.35 20.37 -10.37
CA PRO A 691 30.00 20.09 -11.66
C PRO A 691 30.95 21.18 -12.15
N TYR A 692 30.63 22.44 -11.87
CA TYR A 692 31.35 23.62 -12.35
C TYR A 692 31.91 24.48 -11.22
N GLY A 693 31.62 24.13 -9.97
CA GLY A 693 32.11 24.82 -8.80
C GLY A 693 33.64 24.80 -8.71
N PRO A 694 34.27 25.89 -8.24
CA PRO A 694 35.72 25.94 -8.08
C PRO A 694 36.22 25.09 -6.89
N GLY A 695 35.33 24.60 -6.02
CA GLY A 695 35.68 23.80 -4.84
C GLY A 695 35.91 22.32 -5.15
N ASP A 696 36.93 21.73 -4.51
CA ASP A 696 37.21 20.29 -4.59
C ASP A 696 36.04 19.47 -4.07
N ALA A 697 35.93 18.23 -4.53
CA ALA A 697 34.94 17.31 -4.01
C ALA A 697 35.26 17.07 -2.54
N THR A 698 34.29 17.29 -1.65
CA THR A 698 34.51 17.07 -0.21
C THR A 698 33.49 16.09 0.34
N ILE A 699 33.93 15.24 1.27
CA ILE A 699 33.06 14.28 1.94
C ILE A 699 32.31 14.99 3.05
N ASP A 700 31.00 15.21 2.86
CA ASP A 700 30.12 15.80 3.87
C ASP A 700 29.82 14.83 4.99
N ALA A 701 29.52 13.57 4.63
CA ALA A 701 29.24 12.55 5.60
C ALA A 701 29.67 11.14 5.20
N TRP A 702 29.93 10.32 6.21
CA TRP A 702 30.18 8.89 6.05
C TRP A 702 29.54 8.10 7.19
N PHE A 703 28.78 7.07 6.84
CA PHE A 703 28.18 6.13 7.77
C PHE A 703 28.50 4.70 7.34
N ASP A 704 28.97 3.88 8.27
CA ASP A 704 29.07 2.44 8.07
C ASP A 704 27.71 1.83 8.43
N THR A 705 26.98 1.30 7.43
CA THR A 705 25.65 0.74 7.67
C THR A 705 25.71 -0.48 8.56
N SER A 706 26.81 -1.23 8.55
CA SER A 706 26.95 -2.43 9.37
C SER A 706 26.97 -2.08 10.85
N ASN A 707 27.71 -1.03 11.19
CA ASN A 707 27.75 -0.50 12.54
C ASN A 707 26.46 0.25 12.91
N ALA A 708 25.88 1.03 11.99
CA ALA A 708 24.72 1.87 12.28
C ALA A 708 23.43 1.07 12.49
N PHE A 709 23.25 -0.05 11.78
CA PHE A 709 22.02 -0.85 11.81
C PHE A 709 22.22 -2.24 12.41
N GLY A 710 23.42 -2.57 12.89
CA GLY A 710 23.73 -3.89 13.42
C GLY A 710 23.67 -4.99 12.35
N VAL A 711 24.07 -4.68 11.12
CA VAL A 711 24.23 -5.68 10.04
C VAL A 711 25.38 -6.60 10.46
N GLY A 712 25.13 -7.90 10.49
CA GLY A 712 26.01 -8.89 11.10
C GLY A 712 25.44 -10.29 10.93
N GLU A 713 25.69 -11.20 11.87
CA GLU A 713 25.25 -12.61 11.74
C GLU A 713 23.73 -12.75 11.50
N ARG A 714 22.91 -11.91 12.14
CA ARG A 714 21.44 -12.04 12.10
C ARG A 714 20.73 -11.22 11.03
N LEU A 715 21.33 -10.10 10.62
CA LEU A 715 20.72 -9.16 9.68
C LEU A 715 21.67 -8.97 8.51
N ARG A 716 21.17 -9.26 7.31
CA ARG A 716 21.86 -9.00 6.05
C ARG A 716 21.29 -7.75 5.42
N LEU A 717 22.17 -6.87 4.95
CA LEU A 717 21.76 -5.74 4.12
C LEU A 717 21.34 -6.27 2.75
N GLU A 718 20.08 -6.02 2.37
CA GLU A 718 19.57 -6.41 1.04
C GLU A 718 19.65 -5.24 0.06
N LYS A 719 19.24 -4.04 0.49
CA LYS A 719 19.18 -2.87 -0.39
C LYS A 719 19.28 -1.58 0.41
N THR A 720 19.92 -0.56 -0.14
CA THR A 720 19.78 0.82 0.35
C THR A 720 19.24 1.72 -0.75
N LEU A 721 18.37 2.64 -0.36
CA LEU A 721 17.73 3.59 -1.25
C LEU A 721 17.88 5.00 -0.69
N VAL A 722 18.64 5.84 -1.37
CA VAL A 722 18.70 7.27 -1.06
C VAL A 722 17.40 7.94 -1.52
N ALA A 723 16.70 8.59 -0.60
CA ALA A 723 15.53 9.38 -0.93
C ALA A 723 15.95 10.60 -1.77
N PRO A 724 15.11 11.08 -2.71
CA PRO A 724 15.50 12.20 -3.56
C PRO A 724 15.80 13.49 -2.79
N ASP A 725 15.37 13.63 -1.53
CA ASP A 725 15.73 14.79 -0.69
C ASP A 725 17.18 14.80 -0.19
N LEU A 726 17.96 13.75 -0.48
CA LEU A 726 19.36 13.54 -0.07
C LEU A 726 19.57 13.51 1.45
N ARG A 727 18.48 13.56 2.23
CA ARG A 727 18.54 13.59 3.68
C ARG A 727 18.16 12.24 4.26
N HIS A 728 17.21 11.55 3.64
CA HIS A 728 16.74 10.27 4.13
C HIS A 728 17.32 9.12 3.31
N VAL A 729 17.76 8.07 4.00
CA VAL A 729 18.19 6.81 3.37
C VAL A 729 17.34 5.68 3.94
N TRP A 730 16.82 4.87 3.03
CA TRP A 730 15.99 3.71 3.35
C TRP A 730 16.85 2.48 3.25
N VAL A 731 17.00 1.76 4.36
CA VAL A 731 17.91 0.62 4.50
C VAL A 731 17.05 -0.61 4.70
N GLN A 732 17.04 -1.48 3.71
CA GLN A 732 16.32 -2.75 3.74
C GLN A 732 17.24 -3.85 4.26
N LEU A 733 16.80 -4.48 5.34
CA LEU A 733 17.49 -5.53 6.07
C LEU A 733 16.65 -6.81 5.98
N ARG A 734 17.29 -7.95 5.80
CA ARG A 734 16.65 -9.27 5.89
C ARG A 734 17.25 -10.04 7.05
N ASP A 735 16.39 -10.63 7.88
CA ASP A 735 16.83 -11.53 8.94
C ASP A 735 17.00 -12.99 8.44
N GLU A 736 17.61 -13.85 9.26
CA GLU A 736 17.73 -15.30 8.97
C GLU A 736 16.38 -16.00 8.73
N GLY A 737 15.28 -15.43 9.22
CA GLY A 737 13.91 -15.92 9.04
C GLY A 737 13.22 -15.40 7.78
N PHE A 738 13.96 -14.79 6.84
CA PHE A 738 13.45 -14.15 5.63
C PHE A 738 12.46 -13.02 5.88
N ARG A 739 12.46 -12.44 7.10
CA ARG A 739 11.66 -11.25 7.38
C ARG A 739 12.44 -10.04 6.93
N GLU A 740 11.77 -9.23 6.13
CA GLU A 740 12.33 -8.01 5.59
C GLU A 740 11.83 -6.83 6.41
N GLN A 741 12.79 -6.08 6.93
CA GLN A 741 12.59 -4.85 7.68
C GLN A 741 13.22 -3.70 6.91
N THR A 742 12.51 -2.60 6.74
CA THR A 742 13.06 -1.39 6.16
C THR A 742 13.18 -0.30 7.21
N THR A 743 14.36 0.31 7.33
CA THR A 743 14.68 1.36 8.28
C THR A 743 14.89 2.67 7.54
N VAL A 744 14.20 3.74 7.95
CA VAL A 744 14.39 5.09 7.41
C VAL A 744 15.33 5.85 8.32
N PHE A 745 16.48 6.25 7.78
CA PHE A 745 17.55 6.95 8.48
C PHE A 745 17.65 8.40 8.01
N ASP A 746 17.67 9.35 8.94
CA ASP A 746 17.89 10.78 8.67
C ASP A 746 19.38 11.07 8.81
N LEU A 747 20.06 11.31 7.68
CA LEU A 747 21.51 11.56 7.61
C LEU A 747 21.92 12.82 8.38
N SER A 748 21.08 13.86 8.38
CA SER A 748 21.39 15.10 9.08
C SER A 748 21.26 14.96 10.60
N ALA A 749 20.29 14.14 11.05
CA ALA A 749 20.04 13.92 12.47
C ALA A 749 20.74 12.66 13.03
N GLU A 750 21.39 11.87 12.17
CA GLU A 750 22.08 10.62 12.47
C GLU A 750 21.26 9.64 13.29
N ARG A 751 19.99 9.46 12.92
CA ARG A 751 19.08 8.59 13.65
C ARG A 751 18.08 7.92 12.74
N THR A 752 17.67 6.73 13.14
CA THR A 752 16.47 6.09 12.63
C THR A 752 15.26 6.96 12.98
N VAL A 753 14.53 7.40 11.96
CA VAL A 753 13.28 8.14 12.12
C VAL A 753 12.06 7.22 12.06
N ARG A 754 12.19 6.06 11.41
CA ARG A 754 11.10 5.09 11.27
C ARG A 754 11.59 3.69 10.92
N GLU A 755 10.83 2.69 11.36
CA GLU A 755 10.97 1.29 10.93
C GLU A 755 9.67 0.85 10.28
N LEU A 756 9.78 0.13 9.17
CA LEU A 756 8.69 -0.29 8.30
C LEU A 756 8.81 -1.79 8.01
N ARG A 757 7.67 -2.45 7.84
CA ARG A 757 7.59 -3.83 7.35
C ARG A 757 7.20 -3.80 5.87
N GLY A 758 7.99 -4.42 5.01
CA GLY A 758 7.78 -4.40 3.55
C GLY A 758 8.96 -5.00 2.81
N ARG A 759 8.71 -5.50 1.59
CA ARG A 759 9.66 -6.34 0.85
C ARG A 759 10.46 -5.64 -0.24
N THR A 760 10.02 -4.49 -0.71
CA THR A 760 10.70 -3.83 -1.82
C THR A 760 10.42 -2.37 -1.69
N VAL A 761 11.48 -1.55 -1.70
CA VAL A 761 11.37 -0.10 -1.69
C VAL A 761 11.96 0.50 -2.95
N GLN A 762 11.30 1.53 -3.44
CA GLN A 762 11.73 2.25 -4.63
C GLN A 762 11.47 3.74 -4.49
N ALA A 763 12.46 4.54 -4.89
CA ALA A 763 12.30 5.99 -4.95
C ALA A 763 11.47 6.37 -6.17
N MET A 764 10.53 7.27 -5.93
CA MET A 764 9.69 7.86 -6.95
C MET A 764 10.14 9.31 -7.17
N SER A 765 10.40 9.69 -8.42
CA SER A 765 10.71 11.07 -8.79
C SER A 765 9.53 12.01 -8.48
N GLY A 766 9.77 13.31 -8.27
CA GLY A 766 8.71 14.31 -8.07
C GLY A 766 8.83 15.15 -6.79
N GLN A 767 7.98 16.17 -6.67
CA GLN A 767 7.92 17.06 -5.51
C GLN A 767 6.53 17.06 -4.85
N PRO A 768 6.41 16.72 -3.55
CA PRO A 768 7.47 16.24 -2.67
C PRO A 768 7.96 14.83 -3.08
N PRO A 769 9.20 14.45 -2.71
CA PRO A 769 9.74 13.13 -3.00
C PRO A 769 8.92 12.03 -2.32
N ARG A 770 8.70 10.94 -3.05
CA ARG A 770 7.89 9.80 -2.59
C ARG A 770 8.68 8.51 -2.72
N ILE A 771 8.31 7.52 -1.90
CA ILE A 771 8.91 6.18 -1.92
C ILE A 771 7.78 5.17 -1.90
N SER A 772 7.75 4.24 -2.85
CA SER A 772 6.82 3.11 -2.83
C SER A 772 7.44 1.96 -2.05
N SER A 773 6.62 1.24 -1.29
CA SER A 773 6.95 -0.04 -0.68
C SER A 773 5.92 -1.09 -1.03
N ILE A 774 6.38 -2.28 -1.44
CA ILE A 774 5.51 -3.42 -1.75
C ILE A 774 5.29 -4.22 -0.45
N VAL A 775 4.03 -4.48 -0.13
CA VAL A 775 3.60 -5.26 1.04
C VAL A 775 2.76 -6.45 0.58
N GLU A 776 2.62 -7.49 1.41
CA GLU A 776 1.93 -8.75 1.03
C GLU A 776 0.54 -8.57 0.39
N ARG A 777 -0.16 -7.48 0.72
CA ARG A 777 -1.52 -7.20 0.24
C ARG A 777 -1.63 -5.88 -0.53
N GLY A 778 -0.54 -5.36 -1.08
CA GLY A 778 -0.62 -4.11 -1.82
C GLY A 778 0.67 -3.36 -2.03
N LEU A 779 0.50 -2.08 -2.37
CA LEU A 779 1.56 -1.10 -2.49
C LEU A 779 1.27 0.07 -1.56
N VAL A 780 2.28 0.53 -0.83
CA VAL A 780 2.18 1.67 0.09
C VAL A 780 3.11 2.76 -0.42
N VAL A 781 2.61 3.98 -0.59
CA VAL A 781 3.45 5.13 -0.94
C VAL A 781 3.69 5.96 0.31
N HIS A 782 4.93 6.35 0.52
CA HIS A 782 5.42 7.12 1.66
C HIS A 782 6.02 8.45 1.21
N ASP A 783 6.10 9.41 2.14
CA ASP A 783 7.04 10.53 2.01
C ASP A 783 8.48 10.04 2.25
N ALA A 784 9.48 10.89 2.00
CA ALA A 784 10.89 10.54 2.24
C ALA A 784 11.21 10.09 3.68
N ARG A 785 10.40 10.48 4.68
CA ARG A 785 10.55 10.13 6.10
C ARG A 785 9.87 8.80 6.46
N GLY A 786 9.23 8.13 5.50
CA GLY A 786 8.48 6.90 5.73
C GLY A 786 7.05 7.11 6.25
N VAL A 787 6.54 8.34 6.27
CA VAL A 787 5.14 8.61 6.59
C VAL A 787 4.29 8.10 5.43
N GLN A 788 3.40 7.15 5.71
CA GLN A 788 2.47 6.63 4.72
C GLN A 788 1.57 7.77 4.20
N LEU A 789 1.60 7.97 2.88
CA LEU A 789 0.73 8.90 2.15
C LEU A 789 -0.47 8.17 1.55
N LEU A 790 -0.24 6.98 0.98
CA LEU A 790 -1.27 6.22 0.25
C LEU A 790 -1.06 4.71 0.46
N ARG A 791 -2.16 3.95 0.49
CA ARG A 791 -2.14 2.48 0.40
C ARG A 791 -3.07 2.02 -0.71
N ILE A 792 -2.58 1.11 -1.52
CA ILE A 792 -3.27 0.50 -2.65
C ILE A 792 -3.37 -0.98 -2.35
N GLU A 793 -4.58 -1.48 -2.15
CA GLU A 793 -4.81 -2.91 -1.93
C GLU A 793 -4.77 -3.67 -3.26
N GLY A 794 -4.18 -4.86 -3.25
CA GLY A 794 -4.06 -5.73 -4.42
C GLY A 794 -2.83 -6.63 -4.32
N SER A 795 -2.79 -7.69 -5.11
CA SER A 795 -1.63 -8.58 -5.20
C SER A 795 -0.91 -8.43 -6.55
N GLY A 796 0.37 -8.74 -6.57
CA GLY A 796 1.17 -8.77 -7.81
C GLY A 796 1.59 -7.40 -8.31
N PHE A 797 1.61 -6.36 -7.47
CA PHE A 797 2.30 -5.12 -7.84
C PHE A 797 3.81 -5.37 -7.82
N SER A 798 4.48 -5.05 -8.92
CA SER A 798 5.95 -5.06 -9.02
C SER A 798 6.52 -3.65 -8.87
N GLU A 799 5.78 -2.63 -9.29
CA GLU A 799 6.34 -1.29 -9.39
C GLU A 799 5.31 -0.16 -9.38
N ALA A 800 5.75 1.05 -9.02
CA ALA A 800 4.95 2.26 -9.11
C ALA A 800 5.79 3.52 -9.39
N ALA A 801 5.28 4.39 -10.26
CA ALA A 801 5.80 5.72 -10.52
C ALA A 801 4.69 6.78 -10.39
N PRO A 802 5.00 8.03 -10.04
CA PRO A 802 4.01 9.10 -10.05
C PRO A 802 3.68 9.48 -11.50
N LEU A 803 2.44 9.86 -11.79
CA LEU A 803 2.13 10.42 -13.10
C LEU A 803 2.87 11.76 -13.30
N PRO A 804 3.28 12.09 -14.55
CA PRO A 804 3.91 13.37 -14.87
C PRO A 804 3.14 14.61 -14.41
N SER A 805 1.82 14.58 -14.50
CA SER A 805 0.94 15.64 -14.01
C SER A 805 0.99 15.87 -12.49
N GLY A 806 1.60 14.95 -11.74
CA GLY A 806 1.52 14.87 -10.27
C GLY A 806 0.15 14.42 -9.76
N ARG A 807 -0.83 14.20 -10.65
CA ARG A 807 -2.23 13.83 -10.33
C ARG A 807 -2.45 12.33 -10.43
N GLY A 808 -1.61 11.55 -9.74
CA GLY A 808 -1.81 10.11 -9.65
C GLY A 808 -0.53 9.30 -9.74
N LEU A 809 -0.72 7.99 -9.96
CA LEU A 809 0.33 6.98 -10.04
C LEU A 809 0.09 6.07 -11.25
N VAL A 810 1.19 5.65 -11.86
CA VAL A 810 1.25 4.48 -12.74
C VAL A 810 1.71 3.31 -11.90
N LEU A 811 0.97 2.22 -11.92
CA LEU A 811 1.29 0.99 -11.23
C LEU A 811 1.53 -0.09 -12.27
N VAL A 812 2.53 -0.94 -12.04
CA VAL A 812 2.68 -2.17 -12.82
C VAL A 812 2.30 -3.35 -11.97
N ARG A 813 1.49 -4.21 -12.57
CA ARG A 813 1.10 -5.48 -12.01
C ARG A 813 1.65 -6.61 -12.88
N GLY A 814 2.39 -7.50 -12.24
CA GLY A 814 3.05 -8.67 -12.78
C GLY A 814 3.87 -9.27 -11.64
N SER A 815 3.76 -10.58 -11.41
CA SER A 815 4.67 -11.21 -10.46
C SER A 815 5.95 -11.58 -11.20
N HIS A 816 7.10 -11.50 -10.53
CA HIS A 816 8.36 -12.02 -11.09
C HIS A 816 8.33 -13.53 -11.35
N GLU A 817 7.36 -14.23 -10.73
CA GLU A 817 7.27 -15.70 -10.75
C GLU A 817 6.25 -16.22 -11.78
N ASP A 818 5.23 -15.44 -12.13
CA ASP A 818 4.20 -15.82 -13.10
C ASP A 818 4.54 -15.21 -14.47
N LEU A 819 4.67 -16.08 -15.49
CA LEU A 819 4.91 -15.75 -16.90
C LEU A 819 3.75 -15.01 -17.59
N GLY A 820 2.94 -14.26 -16.82
CA GLY A 820 1.77 -13.54 -17.29
C GLY A 820 2.09 -12.18 -17.91
N PRO A 821 1.16 -11.62 -18.69
CA PRO A 821 1.34 -10.31 -19.31
C PRO A 821 1.39 -9.20 -18.25
N LEU A 822 2.22 -8.19 -18.50
CA LEU A 822 2.37 -7.05 -17.60
C LEU A 822 1.20 -6.09 -17.79
N GLU A 823 0.55 -5.72 -16.70
CA GLU A 823 -0.61 -4.82 -16.72
C GLU A 823 -0.23 -3.45 -16.14
N LEU A 824 -0.44 -2.40 -16.94
CA LEU A 824 -0.28 -1.01 -16.51
C LEU A 824 -1.60 -0.43 -16.02
N PHE A 825 -1.58 0.14 -14.82
CA PHE A 825 -2.74 0.76 -14.20
C PHE A 825 -2.47 2.23 -13.89
N ILE A 826 -3.47 3.09 -14.11
CA ILE A 826 -3.43 4.48 -13.66
C ILE A 826 -4.37 4.69 -12.48
N ARG A 827 -3.87 5.29 -11.41
CA ARG A 827 -4.69 5.81 -10.30
C ARG A 827 -4.59 7.33 -10.26
N ARG A 828 -5.63 8.05 -10.70
CA ARG A 828 -5.64 9.51 -10.85
C ARG A 828 -5.84 10.31 -9.55
N ASP A 829 -6.35 9.69 -8.49
CA ASP A 829 -6.52 10.36 -7.21
C ASP A 829 -5.62 9.73 -6.14
N ALA A 830 -4.45 10.35 -5.96
CA ALA A 830 -3.49 9.96 -4.92
C ALA A 830 -3.99 10.33 -3.51
N ASN A 831 -4.97 11.22 -3.38
CA ASN A 831 -5.47 11.73 -2.10
C ASN A 831 -6.84 11.15 -1.70
N ALA A 832 -7.53 10.44 -2.59
CA ALA A 832 -8.77 9.74 -2.25
C ALA A 832 -8.50 8.60 -1.26
N SER A 833 -8.70 8.89 0.03
CA SER A 833 -8.58 7.96 1.16
C SER A 833 -9.75 6.95 1.27
N GLY A 834 -10.47 6.72 0.18
CA GLY A 834 -11.60 5.78 0.12
C GLY A 834 -11.12 4.35 -0.14
N PRO A 835 -11.48 3.35 0.70
CA PRO A 835 -10.97 1.99 0.58
C PRO A 835 -11.51 1.17 -0.61
N ARG A 836 -12.40 1.69 -1.48
CA ARG A 836 -13.05 0.83 -2.50
C ARG A 836 -13.36 1.36 -3.91
N ASP A 837 -13.27 2.66 -4.22
CA ASP A 837 -13.86 3.15 -5.50
C ASP A 837 -12.93 3.94 -6.44
N ALA A 838 -11.63 4.06 -6.16
CA ALA A 838 -10.69 4.54 -7.17
C ALA A 838 -10.20 3.34 -8.00
N VAL A 839 -11.03 2.87 -8.93
CA VAL A 839 -10.65 1.84 -9.91
C VAL A 839 -9.40 2.32 -10.63
N ALA A 840 -8.29 1.61 -10.45
CA ALA A 840 -7.12 1.86 -11.27
C ALA A 840 -7.50 1.44 -12.69
N GLU A 841 -7.48 2.38 -13.63
CA GLU A 841 -7.86 2.12 -15.02
C GLU A 841 -6.73 1.29 -15.64
N ARG A 842 -7.02 0.08 -16.13
CA ARG A 842 -6.06 -0.73 -16.89
C ARG A 842 -5.87 -0.05 -18.23
N VAL A 843 -4.65 0.40 -18.52
CA VAL A 843 -4.38 1.24 -19.69
C VAL A 843 -3.66 0.49 -20.80
N ALA A 844 -2.80 -0.46 -20.44
CA ALA A 844 -2.10 -1.27 -21.42
C ALA A 844 -1.70 -2.62 -20.87
N VAL A 845 -1.54 -3.56 -21.80
CA VAL A 845 -0.96 -4.88 -21.59
C VAL A 845 0.33 -4.92 -22.38
N ILE A 846 1.44 -5.19 -21.71
CA ILE A 846 2.72 -5.44 -22.36
C ILE A 846 2.87 -6.96 -22.43
N GLU A 847 2.75 -7.49 -23.64
CA GLU A 847 3.00 -8.89 -23.95
C GLU A 847 4.52 -9.12 -23.94
N GLY A 848 5.01 -9.95 -23.02
CA GLY A 848 6.44 -10.26 -22.90
C GLY A 848 6.68 -11.40 -21.92
N SER A 849 7.62 -12.29 -22.27
CA SER A 849 8.06 -13.43 -21.45
C SER A 849 8.93 -12.94 -20.28
N SER A 850 8.73 -13.53 -19.08
CA SER A 850 9.61 -13.46 -17.90
C SER A 850 10.53 -12.24 -17.79
N ALA A 851 10.00 -11.08 -17.41
CA ALA A 851 10.85 -9.93 -17.12
C ALA A 851 11.63 -10.18 -15.81
N THR A 852 12.96 -10.17 -15.90
CA THR A 852 13.84 -10.28 -14.72
C THR A 852 14.01 -8.95 -14.02
N ARG A 853 13.78 -7.82 -14.72
CA ARG A 853 13.77 -6.47 -14.14
C ARG A 853 12.71 -5.59 -14.78
N MET A 854 12.10 -4.74 -13.95
CA MET A 854 11.14 -3.74 -14.40
C MET A 854 11.49 -2.38 -13.79
N ARG A 855 11.41 -1.34 -14.62
CA ARG A 855 11.47 0.06 -14.18
C ARG A 855 10.36 0.91 -14.79
N VAL A 856 9.58 1.61 -13.97
CA VAL A 856 8.67 2.67 -14.39
C VAL A 856 9.16 4.01 -13.94
N LEU A 857 9.26 4.91 -14.89
CA LEU A 857 9.77 6.25 -14.70
C LEU A 857 8.82 7.23 -15.37
N ALA A 858 8.63 8.39 -14.76
CA ALA A 858 7.73 9.39 -15.28
C ALA A 858 8.43 10.75 -15.32
N THR A 859 8.17 11.48 -16.40
CA THR A 859 8.73 12.80 -16.66
C THR A 859 7.66 13.86 -16.89
N ALA A 860 7.72 14.95 -16.13
CA ALA A 860 6.85 16.10 -16.14
C ALA A 860 7.00 17.02 -17.36
N SER A 861 8.17 17.10 -18.01
CA SER A 861 8.42 18.03 -19.14
C SER A 861 7.57 17.69 -20.36
N ASP A 862 7.60 16.43 -20.78
CA ASP A 862 6.90 15.92 -21.97
C ASP A 862 5.67 15.09 -21.62
N ARG A 863 5.35 15.03 -20.33
CA ARG A 863 4.32 14.16 -19.76
C ARG A 863 4.51 12.70 -20.18
N VAL A 864 5.76 12.23 -20.23
CA VAL A 864 6.11 10.90 -20.69
C VAL A 864 6.26 9.93 -19.52
N VAL A 865 5.69 8.74 -19.63
CA VAL A 865 5.94 7.59 -18.75
C VAL A 865 6.72 6.56 -19.53
N LEU A 866 7.89 6.20 -19.03
CA LEU A 866 8.73 5.14 -19.55
C LEU A 866 8.49 3.89 -18.72
N VAL A 867 8.15 2.81 -19.40
CA VAL A 867 8.13 1.47 -18.83
C VAL A 867 9.26 0.71 -19.49
N TYR A 868 10.33 0.52 -18.73
CA TYR A 868 11.46 -0.31 -19.06
C TYR A 868 11.21 -1.70 -18.51
N HIS A 869 11.34 -2.72 -19.33
CA HIS A 869 11.43 -4.10 -18.86
C HIS A 869 12.63 -4.77 -19.52
N ASP A 870 13.44 -5.42 -18.69
CA ASP A 870 14.56 -6.25 -19.13
C ASP A 870 14.07 -7.70 -19.14
N ASP A 871 14.05 -8.30 -20.32
CA ASP A 871 14.12 -9.75 -20.41
C ASP A 871 15.60 -10.13 -20.64
N ASP A 872 15.99 -11.37 -20.32
CA ASP A 872 17.40 -11.80 -20.39
C ASP A 872 18.04 -11.66 -21.80
N LEU A 873 17.27 -11.29 -22.82
CA LEU A 873 17.68 -11.14 -24.21
C LEU A 873 17.68 -9.68 -24.69
N ALA A 874 16.78 -8.84 -24.19
CA ALA A 874 16.62 -7.45 -24.60
C ALA A 874 15.91 -6.60 -23.53
N ALA A 875 16.36 -5.35 -23.43
CA ALA A 875 15.60 -4.31 -22.78
C ALA A 875 14.54 -3.77 -23.74
N HIS A 876 13.31 -3.66 -23.27
CA HIS A 876 12.22 -3.02 -24.02
C HIS A 876 11.78 -1.78 -23.28
N VAL A 877 11.70 -0.67 -24.01
CA VAL A 877 11.22 0.60 -23.51
C VAL A 877 9.91 0.91 -24.20
N ALA A 878 8.84 0.91 -23.42
CA ALA A 878 7.55 1.44 -23.83
C ALA A 878 7.42 2.88 -23.31
N VAL A 879 7.33 3.81 -24.25
CA VAL A 879 7.14 5.24 -24.00
C VAL A 879 5.66 5.55 -24.14
N PHE A 880 5.06 6.04 -23.06
CA PHE A 880 3.68 6.52 -23.05
C PHE A 880 3.68 8.04 -22.84
N ARG A 881 2.75 8.76 -23.46
CA ARG A 881 2.51 10.18 -23.19
C ARG A 881 1.17 10.34 -22.51
N GLU A 882 1.13 11.13 -21.45
CA GLU A 882 -0.11 11.47 -20.75
C GLU A 882 -0.82 12.59 -21.53
N GLU A 883 -1.85 12.22 -22.28
CA GLU A 883 -2.73 13.11 -23.05
C GLU A 883 -4.14 13.02 -22.50
N ASP A 884 -4.78 14.16 -22.22
CA ASP A 884 -6.17 14.23 -21.76
C ASP A 884 -6.54 13.18 -20.69
N GLU A 885 -5.61 12.98 -19.75
CA GLU A 885 -5.70 12.04 -18.61
C GLU A 885 -5.54 10.54 -18.96
N ALA A 886 -5.25 10.18 -20.21
CA ALA A 886 -4.91 8.82 -20.65
C ALA A 886 -3.40 8.67 -20.93
N LEU A 887 -2.86 7.45 -20.78
CA LEU A 887 -1.52 7.13 -21.28
C LEU A 887 -1.64 6.57 -22.70
N VAL A 888 -1.19 7.37 -23.67
CA VAL A 888 -1.15 6.99 -25.08
C VAL A 888 0.24 6.42 -25.39
N PRO A 889 0.36 5.17 -25.87
CA PRO A 889 1.64 4.63 -26.29
C PRO A 889 2.17 5.46 -27.47
N VAL A 890 3.38 6.00 -27.32
CA VAL A 890 4.06 6.80 -28.34
C VAL A 890 5.03 5.93 -29.13
N VAL A 891 5.90 5.22 -28.43
CA VAL A 891 7.00 4.44 -29.01
C VAL A 891 7.19 3.16 -28.22
N ARG A 892 7.38 2.04 -28.92
CA ARG A 892 8.03 0.85 -28.38
C ARG A 892 9.38 0.73 -29.06
N ALA A 893 10.45 0.73 -28.29
CA ALA A 893 11.81 0.54 -28.78
C ALA A 893 12.48 -0.57 -27.99
N SER A 894 13.19 -1.46 -28.68
CA SER A 894 14.15 -2.34 -28.03
C SER A 894 15.43 -1.54 -27.80
N ALA A 895 15.81 -1.39 -26.55
CA ALA A 895 17.13 -0.93 -26.15
C ALA A 895 18.06 -2.14 -26.00
N PRO A 896 19.38 -1.96 -26.08
CA PRO A 896 20.31 -2.99 -25.65
C PRO A 896 20.00 -3.37 -24.19
N GLY A 897 20.06 -4.67 -23.86
CA GLY A 897 20.02 -5.12 -22.45
C GLY A 897 21.05 -4.33 -21.63
N ASP A 898 20.72 -3.99 -20.38
CA ASP A 898 21.52 -3.12 -19.50
C ASP A 898 21.52 -1.63 -19.85
N ALA A 899 20.39 -1.10 -20.35
CA ALA A 899 20.20 0.33 -20.60
C ALA A 899 19.37 1.01 -19.50
N PRO A 900 19.85 1.12 -18.24
CA PRO A 900 19.03 1.61 -17.15
C PRO A 900 18.54 3.03 -17.44
N PRO A 901 17.22 3.24 -17.43
CA PRO A 901 16.67 4.57 -17.57
C PRO A 901 16.94 5.37 -16.29
N VAL A 902 17.23 6.65 -16.47
CA VAL A 902 17.54 7.60 -15.40
C VAL A 902 16.61 8.79 -15.53
N VAL A 903 15.98 9.18 -14.43
CA VAL A 903 15.18 10.39 -14.37
C VAL A 903 15.79 11.34 -13.36
N ASP A 904 15.85 12.63 -13.70
CA ASP A 904 16.31 13.64 -12.76
C ASP A 904 15.36 13.75 -11.56
N ARG A 905 15.86 14.30 -10.44
CA ARG A 905 15.07 14.45 -9.21
C ARG A 905 13.71 15.13 -9.41
N LEU A 906 13.61 16.10 -10.32
CA LEU A 906 12.38 16.84 -10.58
C LEU A 906 11.45 16.14 -11.58
N GLY A 907 11.89 15.02 -12.16
CA GLY A 907 11.17 14.35 -13.24
C GLY A 907 11.11 15.18 -14.51
N ARG A 908 11.97 16.17 -14.76
CA ARG A 908 11.93 16.94 -16.01
C ARG A 908 12.64 16.27 -17.18
N TRP A 909 13.51 15.31 -16.95
CA TRP A 909 14.21 14.64 -18.05
C TRP A 909 14.35 13.17 -17.75
N ALA A 910 14.18 12.35 -18.78
CA ALA A 910 14.57 10.96 -18.75
C ALA A 910 15.69 10.75 -19.76
N PHE A 911 16.68 9.97 -19.36
CA PHE A 911 17.77 9.57 -20.21
C PHE A 911 17.88 8.05 -20.17
N LEU A 912 18.10 7.46 -21.33
CA LEU A 912 18.59 6.10 -21.43
C LEU A 912 20.10 6.17 -21.56
N TRP A 913 20.77 5.55 -20.61
CA TRP A 913 22.21 5.37 -20.64
C TRP A 913 22.47 3.92 -20.93
N TRP A 914 23.27 3.64 -21.95
CA TRP A 914 23.73 2.29 -22.19
C TRP A 914 25.14 2.30 -22.76
N PRO A 915 25.92 1.26 -22.46
CA PRO A 915 27.21 1.08 -23.09
C PRO A 915 27.06 0.89 -24.61
N THR A 916 27.80 1.67 -25.41
CA THR A 916 27.96 1.38 -26.84
C THR A 916 29.42 1.24 -27.24
N SER A 917 29.64 0.70 -28.42
CA SER A 917 30.95 0.55 -29.03
C SER A 917 31.69 1.88 -29.26
N GLU A 918 31.00 3.03 -29.20
CA GLU A 918 31.61 4.37 -29.31
C GLU A 918 31.82 5.06 -27.94
N GLY A 919 31.49 4.38 -26.85
CA GLY A 919 31.40 4.95 -25.50
C GLY A 919 29.99 4.78 -24.94
N PRO A 920 29.72 5.20 -23.70
CA PRO A 920 28.35 5.28 -23.22
C PRO A 920 27.53 6.12 -24.20
N SER A 921 26.42 5.58 -24.67
CA SER A 921 25.43 6.38 -25.38
C SER A 921 24.44 6.91 -24.38
N LEU A 922 24.17 8.20 -24.53
CA LEU A 922 23.16 8.90 -23.76
C LEU A 922 22.16 9.48 -24.73
N VAL A 923 20.93 8.97 -24.64
CA VAL A 923 19.80 9.47 -25.42
C VAL A 923 18.75 9.96 -24.46
N GLU A 924 18.35 11.21 -24.66
CA GLU A 924 17.17 11.76 -24.03
C GLU A 924 15.95 10.95 -24.50
N ALA A 925 15.25 10.35 -23.55
CA ALA A 925 14.06 9.56 -23.82
C ALA A 925 12.88 10.50 -24.10
N SER A 926 12.88 11.11 -25.30
CA SER A 926 11.77 11.88 -25.84
C SER A 926 11.07 11.09 -26.95
N ALA A 927 9.82 11.45 -27.23
CA ALA A 927 8.98 10.83 -28.26
C ALA A 927 9.62 10.79 -29.67
N ALA A 928 10.59 11.67 -29.95
CA ALA A 928 11.17 11.86 -31.28
C ALA A 928 12.56 11.21 -31.47
N ALA A 929 13.18 10.66 -30.42
CA ALA A 929 14.63 10.40 -30.40
C ALA A 929 15.06 8.94 -30.57
N PHE A 930 14.15 7.98 -30.69
CA PHE A 930 14.50 6.56 -30.76
C PHE A 930 14.83 6.12 -32.20
N PRO A 931 16.06 5.69 -32.50
CA PRO A 931 16.36 5.09 -33.80
C PRO A 931 15.63 3.73 -33.94
N PRO A 932 15.09 3.40 -35.13
CA PRO A 932 14.49 2.10 -35.37
C PRO A 932 15.56 0.99 -35.29
N SER A 933 15.41 0.10 -34.31
CA SER A 933 16.15 -1.16 -34.08
C SER A 933 17.67 -1.04 -33.90
N VAL A 934 18.13 -1.19 -32.65
CA VAL A 934 19.51 -1.62 -32.37
C VAL A 934 19.43 -3.13 -32.09
N ASN A 935 19.81 -3.96 -33.07
CA ASN A 935 19.81 -5.42 -32.91
C ASN A 935 20.83 -5.83 -31.84
N GLY A 936 20.36 -6.05 -30.61
CA GLY A 936 21.18 -6.33 -29.42
C GLY A 936 21.50 -7.81 -29.16
N LEU A 937 21.20 -8.73 -30.09
CA LEU A 937 21.33 -10.19 -29.93
C LEU A 937 22.73 -10.71 -29.51
N SER A 938 23.76 -9.87 -29.42
CA SER A 938 25.14 -10.32 -29.19
C SER A 938 25.58 -10.45 -27.72
N ASN A 939 24.89 -9.80 -26.77
CA ASN A 939 25.36 -9.74 -25.37
C ASN A 939 24.95 -10.96 -24.52
N SER A 940 23.76 -11.52 -24.74
CA SER A 940 23.22 -12.64 -23.94
C SER A 940 24.06 -13.91 -24.07
N VAL A 941 24.64 -14.18 -25.25
CA VAL A 941 25.47 -15.35 -25.52
C VAL A 941 26.71 -15.39 -24.62
N ILE A 942 27.39 -14.25 -24.45
CA ILE A 942 28.64 -14.17 -23.67
C ILE A 942 28.33 -14.02 -22.18
N ALA A 943 27.30 -13.26 -21.79
CA ALA A 943 26.82 -13.24 -20.39
C ALA A 943 26.43 -14.65 -19.91
N SER A 944 25.78 -15.43 -20.79
CA SER A 944 25.48 -16.85 -20.54
C SER A 944 26.74 -17.68 -20.35
N LEU A 945 27.83 -17.42 -21.09
CA LEU A 945 29.13 -18.10 -20.92
C LEU A 945 29.81 -17.80 -19.56
N HIS A 946 29.41 -16.71 -18.90
CA HIS A 946 30.01 -16.22 -17.65
C HIS A 946 29.16 -16.50 -16.41
N ASN A 947 28.00 -17.17 -16.54
CA ASN A 947 27.08 -17.31 -15.43
C ASN A 947 27.60 -18.31 -14.36
N PRO A 948 27.83 -17.90 -13.11
CA PRO A 948 28.24 -18.81 -12.04
C PRO A 948 27.13 -19.80 -11.62
N LEU A 949 25.92 -19.74 -12.17
CA LEU A 949 24.82 -20.66 -11.82
C LEU A 949 25.01 -22.10 -12.32
N CYS A 950 25.99 -22.34 -13.20
CA CYS A 950 26.51 -23.69 -13.42
C CYS A 950 27.23 -24.27 -12.17
N LEU A 951 27.41 -23.49 -11.08
CA LEU A 951 28.13 -23.88 -9.87
C LEU A 951 27.22 -24.32 -8.71
N MET A 952 25.94 -24.62 -8.96
CA MET A 952 24.96 -24.93 -7.91
C MET A 952 25.16 -26.28 -7.20
N HIS A 953 26.05 -27.14 -7.66
CA HIS A 953 26.39 -28.40 -6.98
C HIS A 953 27.51 -28.25 -5.95
N ARG A 954 27.45 -27.23 -5.08
CA ARG A 954 28.44 -27.02 -4.00
C ARG A 954 28.55 -28.20 -3.03
N ASP A 955 27.53 -29.04 -2.97
CA ASP A 955 27.48 -30.22 -2.12
C ASP A 955 28.10 -31.47 -2.77
N ASP A 956 28.59 -31.38 -4.02
CA ASP A 956 29.27 -32.48 -4.71
C ASP A 956 30.79 -32.21 -4.85
N PRO A 957 31.64 -32.84 -4.00
CA PRO A 957 33.09 -32.63 -4.03
C PRO A 957 33.75 -33.04 -5.35
N SER A 958 33.10 -33.87 -6.18
CA SER A 958 33.63 -34.26 -7.49
C SER A 958 33.44 -33.13 -8.51
N LEU A 959 32.27 -32.50 -8.54
CA LEU A 959 32.00 -31.34 -9.39
C LEU A 959 32.75 -30.09 -8.93
N GLU A 960 32.94 -29.90 -7.62
CA GLU A 960 33.77 -28.80 -7.10
C GLU A 960 35.22 -28.89 -7.61
N ARG A 961 35.79 -30.10 -7.69
CA ARG A 961 37.14 -30.32 -8.26
C ARG A 961 37.19 -29.99 -9.75
N VAL A 962 36.19 -30.41 -10.52
CA VAL A 962 36.08 -30.06 -11.94
C VAL A 962 36.02 -28.54 -12.10
N GLN A 963 35.14 -27.88 -11.36
CA GLN A 963 34.96 -26.43 -11.41
C GLN A 963 36.24 -25.69 -11.04
N ARG A 964 36.92 -26.10 -9.97
CA ARG A 964 38.20 -25.50 -9.57
C ARG A 964 39.25 -25.63 -10.66
N ALA A 965 39.38 -26.81 -11.27
CA ALA A 965 40.34 -27.03 -12.35
C ALA A 965 39.99 -26.20 -13.60
N LEU A 966 38.71 -26.12 -13.99
CA LEU A 966 38.26 -25.25 -15.08
C LEU A 966 38.56 -23.76 -14.81
N LEU A 967 38.35 -23.29 -13.57
CA LEU A 967 38.64 -21.92 -13.16
C LEU A 967 40.15 -21.63 -13.12
N GLU A 968 40.96 -22.61 -12.74
CA GLU A 968 42.43 -22.52 -12.73
C GLU A 968 43.03 -22.58 -14.14
N GLY A 969 42.23 -22.92 -15.16
CA GLY A 969 42.70 -23.19 -16.52
C GLY A 969 43.43 -24.53 -16.65
N ASP A 970 43.26 -25.45 -15.69
CA ASP A 970 43.81 -26.80 -15.70
C ASP A 970 42.86 -27.76 -16.42
N ALA A 971 42.93 -27.75 -17.75
CA ALA A 971 42.10 -28.62 -18.59
C ALA A 971 42.30 -30.11 -18.28
N SER A 972 43.54 -30.51 -17.95
CA SER A 972 43.89 -31.90 -17.62
C SER A 972 43.26 -32.32 -16.29
N GLY A 973 43.38 -31.51 -15.24
CA GLY A 973 42.72 -31.75 -13.96
C GLY A 973 41.20 -31.74 -14.05
N ALA A 974 40.62 -30.90 -14.91
CA ALA A 974 39.19 -30.87 -15.15
C ALA A 974 38.70 -32.16 -15.83
N ARG A 975 39.41 -32.65 -16.85
CA ARG A 975 39.10 -33.95 -17.50
C ARG A 975 39.24 -35.11 -16.52
N GLU A 976 40.33 -35.17 -15.76
CA GLU A 976 40.55 -36.23 -14.76
C GLU A 976 39.42 -36.25 -13.72
N ALA A 977 39.03 -35.08 -13.21
CA ALA A 977 37.93 -34.96 -12.26
C ALA A 977 36.56 -35.35 -12.87
N LEU A 978 36.32 -35.02 -14.14
CA LEU A 978 35.12 -35.40 -14.88
C LEU A 978 35.05 -36.91 -15.15
N GLU A 979 36.19 -37.57 -15.42
CA GLU A 979 36.27 -39.02 -15.57
C GLU A 979 36.00 -39.75 -14.26
N GLN A 980 36.43 -39.17 -13.13
CA GLN A 980 36.15 -39.68 -11.78
C GLN A 980 34.70 -39.40 -11.32
N THR A 981 33.97 -38.52 -12.02
CA THR A 981 32.59 -38.17 -11.68
C THR A 981 31.63 -39.21 -12.27
N ALA A 982 31.02 -40.03 -11.41
CA ALA A 982 30.08 -41.06 -11.86
C ALA A 982 28.83 -40.44 -12.54
N VAL A 983 28.70 -40.64 -13.85
CA VAL A 983 27.56 -40.13 -14.66
C VAL A 983 26.35 -41.05 -14.58
N PHE A 984 26.58 -42.36 -14.36
CA PHE A 984 25.51 -43.36 -14.25
C PHE A 984 24.75 -43.23 -12.92
N GLY A 985 23.43 -43.06 -13.01
CA GLY A 985 22.55 -42.92 -11.86
C GLY A 985 22.18 -41.48 -11.48
N ARG A 986 22.80 -40.47 -12.13
CA ARG A 986 22.45 -39.07 -11.94
C ARG A 986 21.20 -38.65 -12.73
N PRO A 987 20.43 -37.66 -12.23
CA PRO A 987 19.31 -37.06 -12.97
C PRO A 987 19.73 -36.60 -14.38
N PRO A 988 18.81 -36.57 -15.36
CA PRO A 988 19.09 -36.06 -16.71
C PRO A 988 19.76 -34.68 -16.73
N GLU A 989 19.34 -33.76 -15.83
CA GLU A 989 19.88 -32.40 -15.72
C GLU A 989 21.37 -32.40 -15.34
N GLU A 990 21.74 -33.17 -14.32
CA GLU A 990 23.13 -33.31 -13.88
C GLU A 990 24.01 -33.94 -14.96
N ARG A 991 23.49 -34.92 -15.71
CA ARG A 991 24.23 -35.54 -16.83
C ARG A 991 24.49 -34.54 -17.96
N THR A 992 23.47 -33.75 -18.34
CA THR A 992 23.62 -32.66 -19.31
C THR A 992 24.63 -31.63 -18.83
N HIS A 993 24.61 -31.29 -17.54
CA HIS A 993 25.56 -30.38 -16.93
C HIS A 993 27.01 -30.91 -16.92
N ILE A 994 27.22 -32.20 -16.61
CA ILE A 994 28.54 -32.86 -16.67
C ILE A 994 29.10 -32.85 -18.09
N GLU A 995 28.29 -33.17 -19.10
CA GLU A 995 28.73 -33.08 -20.49
C GLU A 995 29.03 -31.62 -20.88
N HIS A 996 28.24 -30.65 -20.44
CA HIS A 996 28.57 -29.23 -20.63
C HIS A 996 29.96 -28.88 -20.05
N LEU A 997 30.25 -29.29 -18.81
CA LEU A 997 31.58 -29.11 -18.20
C LEU A 997 32.69 -29.82 -18.99
N ARG A 998 32.43 -30.99 -19.57
CA ARG A 998 33.38 -31.72 -20.43
C ARG A 998 33.68 -30.97 -21.72
N ALA A 999 32.66 -30.38 -22.34
CA ALA A 999 32.87 -29.54 -23.51
C ALA A 999 33.69 -28.28 -23.18
N LEU A 1000 33.48 -27.65 -22.01
CA LEU A 1000 34.33 -26.54 -21.55
C LEU A 1000 35.79 -26.99 -21.30
N ALA A 1001 36.00 -28.18 -20.72
CA ALA A 1001 37.35 -28.72 -20.53
C ALA A 1001 38.07 -28.96 -21.87
N GLY A 1002 37.37 -29.47 -22.88
CA GLY A 1002 37.91 -29.63 -24.24
C GLY A 1002 38.31 -28.28 -24.86
N LEU A 1003 37.52 -27.23 -24.66
CA LEU A 1003 37.85 -25.88 -25.16
C LEU A 1003 39.07 -25.26 -24.47
N LEU A 1004 39.28 -25.54 -23.18
CA LEU A 1004 40.50 -25.12 -22.46
C LEU A 1004 41.76 -25.85 -22.96
N ASP A 1005 41.62 -27.09 -23.42
CA ASP A 1005 42.73 -27.89 -23.96
C ASP A 1005 43.00 -27.64 -25.46
N ASP A 1006 42.36 -26.63 -26.05
CA ASP A 1006 42.44 -26.32 -27.49
C ASP A 1006 41.90 -27.46 -28.39
N ASP A 1007 40.96 -28.28 -27.86
CA ASP A 1007 40.27 -29.35 -28.60
C ASP A 1007 38.79 -29.00 -28.86
N PRO A 1008 38.50 -28.09 -29.80
CA PRO A 1008 37.13 -27.75 -30.17
C PRO A 1008 36.37 -28.92 -30.80
N ALA A 1009 37.07 -29.96 -31.30
CA ALA A 1009 36.44 -31.13 -31.89
C ALA A 1009 35.82 -32.04 -30.81
N GLU A 1010 36.49 -32.20 -29.67
CA GLU A 1010 35.92 -32.88 -28.51
C GLU A 1010 34.68 -32.15 -28.00
N ALA A 1011 34.76 -30.82 -27.84
CA ALA A 1011 33.63 -30.00 -27.39
C ALA A 1011 32.41 -30.09 -28.33
N GLU A 1012 32.66 -30.10 -29.64
CA GLU A 1012 31.62 -30.29 -30.66
C GLU A 1012 31.02 -31.70 -30.61
N ALA A 1013 31.85 -32.73 -30.44
CA ALA A 1013 31.38 -34.10 -30.27
C ALA A 1013 30.51 -34.26 -29.02
N VAL A 1014 30.84 -33.55 -27.93
CA VAL A 1014 30.04 -33.50 -26.71
C VAL A 1014 28.69 -32.80 -26.97
N LEU A 1015 28.68 -31.64 -27.64
CA LEU A 1015 27.44 -30.95 -28.02
C LEU A 1015 26.55 -31.80 -28.95
N ALA A 1016 27.15 -32.49 -29.92
CA ALA A 1016 26.43 -33.38 -30.83
C ALA A 1016 25.79 -34.57 -30.08
N ARG A 1017 26.43 -35.07 -29.01
CA ARG A 1017 25.85 -36.11 -28.13
C ARG A 1017 24.69 -35.60 -27.28
N LEU A 1018 24.69 -34.32 -26.93
CA LEU A 1018 23.59 -33.70 -26.18
C LEU A 1018 22.33 -33.53 -27.02
N GLY A 1019 22.44 -33.43 -28.35
CA GLY A 1019 21.33 -33.50 -29.31
C GLY A 1019 20.17 -32.55 -28.99
N ASP A 1020 18.94 -32.95 -29.34
CA ASP A 1020 17.68 -32.26 -28.97
C ASP A 1020 17.22 -32.60 -27.54
N ALA A 1021 18.14 -32.93 -26.62
CA ALA A 1021 17.74 -33.13 -25.22
C ALA A 1021 16.88 -31.93 -24.79
N PRO A 1022 15.71 -32.16 -24.13
CA PRO A 1022 14.80 -31.09 -23.75
C PRO A 1022 15.62 -29.99 -23.08
N ARG A 1023 15.32 -28.73 -23.38
CA ARG A 1023 15.98 -27.52 -22.85
C ARG A 1023 15.96 -27.55 -21.32
N LEU A 1024 16.80 -28.37 -20.73
CA LEU A 1024 16.90 -28.60 -19.29
C LEU A 1024 17.77 -27.48 -18.72
N HIS A 1025 17.45 -27.12 -17.48
CA HIS A 1025 17.83 -25.92 -16.73
C HIS A 1025 19.33 -25.63 -16.53
N CYS A 1026 20.24 -26.20 -17.32
CA CYS A 1026 21.57 -25.63 -17.47
C CYS A 1026 21.37 -24.26 -18.13
N VAL A 1027 21.43 -23.20 -17.32
CA VAL A 1027 21.19 -21.79 -17.73
C VAL A 1027 22.10 -21.36 -18.90
N PHE A 1028 23.16 -22.12 -19.17
CA PHE A 1028 23.93 -22.02 -20.40
C PHE A 1028 23.17 -22.69 -21.55
N GLY A 1029 22.64 -21.89 -22.46
CA GLY A 1029 22.22 -22.41 -23.76
C GLY A 1029 23.40 -23.09 -24.46
N LEU A 1030 23.24 -24.35 -24.85
CA LEU A 1030 24.21 -25.10 -25.67
C LEU A 1030 24.61 -24.33 -26.94
N GLU A 1031 23.76 -23.42 -27.38
CA GLU A 1031 23.98 -22.44 -28.45
C GLU A 1031 25.19 -21.53 -28.18
N ALA A 1032 25.38 -21.06 -26.95
CA ALA A 1032 26.51 -20.19 -26.61
C ALA A 1032 27.85 -20.91 -26.71
N LEU A 1033 27.88 -22.18 -26.28
CA LEU A 1033 29.03 -23.05 -26.43
C LEU A 1033 29.30 -23.35 -27.91
N GLY A 1034 28.25 -23.56 -28.72
CA GLY A 1034 28.34 -23.71 -30.17
C GLY A 1034 28.95 -22.50 -30.85
N HIS A 1035 28.53 -21.29 -30.48
CA HIS A 1035 29.14 -20.05 -30.96
C HIS A 1035 30.61 -19.89 -30.57
N LEU A 1036 30.99 -20.35 -29.38
CA LEU A 1036 32.38 -20.34 -28.91
C LEU A 1036 33.25 -21.31 -29.69
N ILE A 1037 32.80 -22.55 -29.90
CA ILE A 1037 33.47 -23.55 -30.74
C ILE A 1037 33.63 -23.02 -32.16
N ALA A 1038 32.56 -22.45 -32.74
CA ALA A 1038 32.62 -21.89 -34.08
C ALA A 1038 33.60 -20.71 -34.17
N ALA A 1039 33.66 -19.85 -33.14
CA ALA A 1039 34.60 -18.73 -33.06
C ALA A 1039 36.06 -19.20 -33.00
N MET A 1040 36.37 -20.23 -32.19
CA MET A 1040 37.71 -20.81 -32.12
C MET A 1040 38.15 -21.46 -33.45
N ARG A 1041 37.21 -22.07 -34.18
CA ARG A 1041 37.49 -22.71 -35.48
C ARG A 1041 37.50 -21.75 -36.67
N GLY A 1042 37.08 -20.50 -36.48
CA GLY A 1042 36.85 -19.56 -37.58
C GLY A 1042 35.73 -19.99 -38.53
N SER A 1043 34.76 -20.77 -38.04
CA SER A 1043 33.67 -21.34 -38.84
C SER A 1043 32.56 -20.32 -39.13
N PRO A 1044 31.89 -20.39 -40.29
CA PRO A 1044 30.68 -19.61 -40.57
C PRO A 1044 29.56 -20.06 -39.61
N GLY A 1045 29.27 -19.24 -38.60
CA GLY A 1045 28.41 -19.57 -37.45
C GLY A 1045 28.97 -19.07 -36.11
N ALA A 1046 30.23 -18.65 -36.10
CA ALA A 1046 30.82 -17.94 -34.98
C ALA A 1046 30.06 -16.66 -34.67
N ASN A 1047 29.83 -16.38 -33.38
CA ASN A 1047 29.36 -15.08 -32.96
C ASN A 1047 30.47 -14.04 -33.25
N PRO A 1048 30.24 -13.01 -34.10
CA PRO A 1048 31.28 -12.06 -34.49
C PRO A 1048 31.92 -11.33 -33.31
N THR A 1049 31.12 -11.01 -32.29
CA THR A 1049 31.56 -10.33 -31.07
C THR A 1049 32.52 -11.20 -30.26
N LEU A 1050 32.29 -12.53 -30.24
CA LEU A 1050 33.17 -13.48 -29.58
C LEU A 1050 34.51 -13.65 -30.32
N VAL A 1051 34.47 -13.72 -31.65
CA VAL A 1051 35.68 -13.74 -32.49
C VAL A 1051 36.51 -12.47 -32.28
N ALA A 1052 35.86 -11.30 -32.30
CA ALA A 1052 36.52 -10.02 -32.04
C ALA A 1052 37.14 -9.98 -30.63
N THR A 1053 36.44 -10.52 -29.63
CA THR A 1053 36.91 -10.59 -28.25
C THR A 1053 38.20 -11.42 -28.14
N LEU A 1054 38.18 -12.64 -28.70
CA LEU A 1054 39.34 -13.54 -28.67
C LEU A 1054 40.54 -12.96 -29.43
N HIS A 1055 40.30 -12.39 -30.61
CA HIS A 1055 41.33 -11.72 -31.38
C HIS A 1055 41.97 -10.56 -30.61
N ALA A 1056 41.16 -9.71 -29.98
CA ALA A 1056 41.68 -8.58 -29.20
C ALA A 1056 42.46 -9.02 -27.95
N LEU A 1057 42.06 -10.10 -27.26
CA LEU A 1057 42.85 -10.68 -26.17
C LEU A 1057 44.21 -11.20 -26.65
N GLN A 1058 44.25 -11.86 -27.82
CA GLN A 1058 45.50 -12.35 -28.43
C GLN A 1058 46.42 -11.18 -28.84
N VAL A 1059 45.89 -10.17 -29.52
CA VAL A 1059 46.65 -8.97 -29.90
C VAL A 1059 47.18 -8.25 -28.64
N ALA A 1060 46.38 -8.19 -27.58
CA ALA A 1060 46.81 -7.61 -26.31
C ALA A 1060 47.95 -8.42 -25.66
N ASP A 1061 47.88 -9.75 -25.68
CA ASP A 1061 48.95 -10.61 -25.17
C ASP A 1061 50.25 -10.46 -25.94
N GLU A 1062 50.18 -10.41 -27.27
CA GLU A 1062 51.34 -10.16 -28.11
C GLU A 1062 51.95 -8.77 -27.87
N ALA A 1063 51.12 -7.74 -27.73
CA ALA A 1063 51.57 -6.39 -27.43
C ALA A 1063 52.22 -6.31 -26.03
N LEU A 1064 51.60 -6.91 -25.02
CA LEU A 1064 52.16 -7.03 -23.67
C LEU A 1064 53.51 -7.76 -23.67
N ALA A 1065 53.65 -8.83 -24.45
CA ALA A 1065 54.90 -9.57 -24.58
C ALA A 1065 56.04 -8.73 -25.22
N ARG A 1066 55.68 -7.78 -26.11
CA ARG A 1066 56.62 -6.83 -26.72
C ARG A 1066 56.89 -5.59 -25.86
N GLY A 1067 56.21 -5.42 -24.73
CA GLY A 1067 56.25 -4.18 -23.93
C GLY A 1067 55.49 -3.01 -24.57
N ASP A 1068 54.68 -3.26 -25.60
CA ASP A 1068 53.80 -2.27 -26.24
C ASP A 1068 52.49 -2.15 -25.45
N PHE A 1069 52.57 -1.51 -24.29
CA PHE A 1069 51.42 -1.38 -23.39
C PHE A 1069 50.30 -0.50 -23.97
N ALA A 1070 50.64 0.50 -24.80
CA ALA A 1070 49.65 1.33 -25.50
C ALA A 1070 48.91 0.52 -26.56
N GLY A 1071 49.62 -0.31 -27.33
CA GLY A 1071 49.02 -1.25 -28.28
C GLY A 1071 48.14 -2.29 -27.59
N ALA A 1072 48.54 -2.76 -26.40
CA ALA A 1072 47.72 -3.66 -25.60
C ALA A 1072 46.41 -3.00 -25.15
N LEU A 1073 46.45 -1.76 -24.65
CA LEU A 1073 45.22 -1.01 -24.32
C LEU A 1073 44.37 -0.77 -25.56
N ALA A 1074 44.97 -0.33 -26.68
CA ALA A 1074 44.22 -0.12 -27.92
C ALA A 1074 43.51 -1.39 -28.41
N ALA A 1075 44.12 -2.56 -28.24
CA ALA A 1075 43.51 -3.85 -28.55
C ALA A 1075 42.37 -4.20 -27.59
N LEU A 1076 42.54 -4.00 -26.28
CA LEU A 1076 41.51 -4.25 -25.26
C LEU A 1076 40.38 -3.21 -25.30
N ASP A 1077 40.66 -2.03 -25.83
CA ASP A 1077 39.71 -0.94 -26.07
C ASP A 1077 38.98 -1.10 -27.42
N ALA A 1078 39.32 -2.13 -28.19
CA ALA A 1078 38.52 -2.53 -29.34
C ALA A 1078 37.10 -2.92 -28.88
N ARG A 1079 36.13 -2.49 -29.70
CA ARG A 1079 34.69 -2.31 -29.45
C ARG A 1079 33.94 -3.37 -28.61
N ASP A 1080 34.46 -4.60 -28.50
CA ASP A 1080 33.75 -5.76 -27.95
C ASP A 1080 34.38 -6.37 -26.69
N VAL A 1081 35.66 -6.05 -26.40
CA VAL A 1081 36.38 -6.53 -25.21
C VAL A 1081 36.18 -5.59 -24.02
N SER A 1082 36.16 -4.28 -24.29
CA SER A 1082 36.23 -3.27 -23.24
C SER A 1082 35.00 -3.23 -22.34
N ALA A 1083 33.83 -3.54 -22.91
CA ALA A 1083 32.56 -3.46 -22.20
C ALA A 1083 32.48 -4.50 -21.07
N ARG A 1084 33.17 -5.63 -21.20
CA ARG A 1084 32.95 -6.81 -20.37
C ARG A 1084 34.03 -6.93 -19.30
N ALA A 1085 33.67 -6.88 -18.02
CA ALA A 1085 34.58 -7.09 -16.90
C ALA A 1085 34.98 -8.57 -16.72
N ASP A 1086 35.28 -9.25 -17.83
CA ASP A 1086 35.89 -10.56 -17.79
C ASP A 1086 37.28 -10.47 -17.12
N LEU A 1087 37.56 -11.43 -16.24
CA LEU A 1087 38.77 -11.43 -15.43
C LEU A 1087 40.06 -11.42 -16.28
N GLN A 1088 40.03 -12.05 -17.47
CA GLN A 1088 41.15 -12.14 -18.39
C GLN A 1088 41.41 -10.81 -19.09
N ALA A 1089 40.36 -10.13 -19.55
CA ALA A 1089 40.46 -8.79 -20.13
C ALA A 1089 40.93 -7.76 -19.09
N LEU A 1090 40.38 -7.80 -17.86
CA LEU A 1090 40.78 -6.91 -16.76
C LEU A 1090 42.24 -7.11 -16.36
N GLY A 1091 42.69 -8.35 -16.22
CA GLY A 1091 44.08 -8.67 -15.91
C GLY A 1091 45.06 -8.06 -16.93
N ARG A 1092 44.75 -8.15 -18.22
CA ARG A 1092 45.56 -7.56 -19.30
C ARG A 1092 45.52 -6.04 -19.29
N ARG A 1093 44.34 -5.44 -19.10
CA ARG A 1093 44.15 -3.99 -19.04
C ARG A 1093 44.96 -3.39 -17.89
N VAL A 1094 44.86 -3.99 -16.70
CA VAL A 1094 45.63 -3.57 -15.52
C VAL A 1094 47.13 -3.76 -15.76
N SER A 1095 47.55 -4.89 -16.34
CA SER A 1095 48.96 -5.11 -16.69
C SER A 1095 49.49 -4.06 -17.67
N ALA A 1096 48.69 -3.63 -18.65
CA ALA A 1096 49.05 -2.61 -19.60
C ALA A 1096 49.15 -1.22 -18.95
N HIS A 1097 48.16 -0.82 -18.14
CA HIS A 1097 48.22 0.44 -17.39
C HIS A 1097 49.43 0.50 -16.46
N LEU A 1098 49.71 -0.57 -15.70
CA LEU A 1098 50.88 -0.66 -14.83
C LEU A 1098 52.22 -0.64 -15.59
N GLY A 1099 52.20 -0.91 -16.90
CA GLY A 1099 53.36 -0.81 -17.78
C GLY A 1099 53.54 0.56 -18.43
N LEU A 1100 52.44 1.29 -18.70
CA LEU A 1100 52.47 2.66 -19.24
C LEU A 1100 52.83 3.71 -18.20
N GLU A 1101 52.41 3.50 -16.96
CA GLU A 1101 52.62 4.49 -15.92
C GLU A 1101 54.05 4.42 -15.39
N ASP A 1102 54.79 5.48 -15.69
CA ASP A 1102 56.04 5.82 -15.02
C ASP A 1102 55.73 6.12 -13.54
N ALA A 1103 56.63 5.73 -12.62
CA ALA A 1103 56.39 5.84 -11.17
C ALA A 1103 56.11 7.28 -10.68
N GLU A 1104 56.35 8.29 -11.53
CA GLU A 1104 56.19 9.71 -11.24
C GLU A 1104 54.85 10.33 -11.67
N ARG A 1105 54.04 9.65 -12.51
CA ARG A 1105 52.76 10.22 -12.96
C ARG A 1105 51.60 9.76 -12.08
N PRO A 1106 50.70 10.67 -11.65
CA PRO A 1106 49.50 10.28 -10.94
C PRO A 1106 48.65 9.41 -11.88
N PRO A 1107 48.11 8.29 -11.38
CA PRO A 1107 47.47 7.40 -12.29
C PRO A 1107 46.20 7.94 -12.90
N SER A 1108 45.94 7.55 -14.14
CA SER A 1108 44.70 7.89 -14.81
C SER A 1108 43.49 7.31 -14.05
N PHE A 1109 42.35 8.01 -14.12
CA PHE A 1109 41.07 7.53 -13.58
C PHE A 1109 40.75 6.09 -14.03
N GLU A 1110 40.95 5.79 -15.30
CA GLU A 1110 40.71 4.48 -15.90
C GLU A 1110 41.64 3.38 -15.36
N ALA A 1111 42.92 3.68 -15.19
CA ALA A 1111 43.87 2.76 -14.60
C ALA A 1111 43.51 2.40 -13.15
N HIS A 1112 43.15 3.40 -12.33
CA HIS A 1112 42.68 3.18 -10.95
C HIS A 1112 41.43 2.31 -10.91
N ARG A 1113 40.48 2.63 -11.79
CA ARG A 1113 39.21 1.94 -11.86
C ARG A 1113 39.37 0.48 -12.28
N ALA A 1114 40.15 0.21 -13.32
CA ALA A 1114 40.46 -1.15 -13.77
C ALA A 1114 41.20 -1.96 -12.69
N ALA A 1115 42.17 -1.35 -12.00
CA ALA A 1115 42.90 -1.98 -10.90
C ALA A 1115 41.99 -2.34 -9.72
N ALA A 1116 41.10 -1.42 -9.33
CA ALA A 1116 40.13 -1.64 -8.26
C ALA A 1116 39.11 -2.72 -8.65
N ALA A 1117 38.61 -2.69 -9.89
CA ALA A 1117 37.69 -3.70 -10.42
C ALA A 1117 38.32 -5.10 -10.43
N LEU A 1118 39.55 -5.25 -10.94
CA LEU A 1118 40.26 -6.53 -10.94
C LEU A 1118 40.39 -7.10 -9.52
N ARG A 1119 40.71 -6.25 -8.54
CA ARG A 1119 40.84 -6.69 -7.15
C ARG A 1119 39.49 -7.11 -6.56
N ALA A 1120 38.45 -6.32 -6.79
CA ALA A 1120 37.10 -6.61 -6.32
C ALA A 1120 36.58 -7.94 -6.89
N THR A 1121 36.78 -8.20 -8.20
CA THR A 1121 36.38 -9.45 -8.85
C THR A 1121 37.08 -10.67 -8.23
N LEU A 1122 38.38 -10.57 -7.92
CA LEU A 1122 39.11 -11.65 -7.25
C LEU A 1122 38.65 -11.87 -5.80
N ASP A 1123 38.40 -10.80 -5.05
CA ASP A 1123 37.95 -10.88 -3.65
C ASP A 1123 36.54 -11.49 -3.52
N ALA A 1124 35.65 -11.20 -4.49
CA ALA A 1124 34.31 -11.79 -4.56
C ALA A 1124 34.32 -13.31 -4.86
N ARG A 1125 35.48 -13.88 -5.22
CA ARG A 1125 35.64 -15.25 -5.74
C ARG A 1125 34.76 -15.54 -6.96
N GLU A 1126 34.31 -14.49 -7.66
CA GLU A 1126 33.56 -14.60 -8.89
C GLU A 1126 34.53 -14.70 -10.06
N LEU A 1127 35.09 -15.89 -10.23
CA LEU A 1127 36.05 -16.18 -11.30
C LEU A 1127 35.28 -16.39 -12.61
N ARG A 1128 34.81 -15.29 -13.21
CA ARG A 1128 34.24 -15.29 -14.56
C ARG A 1128 35.38 -15.12 -15.55
N SER A 1129 35.78 -16.21 -16.19
CA SER A 1129 36.76 -16.21 -17.28
C SER A 1129 36.23 -16.96 -18.49
N LEU A 1130 36.38 -16.41 -19.69
CA LEU A 1130 36.18 -17.17 -20.93
C LEU A 1130 37.15 -18.36 -20.97
N PRO A 1131 36.67 -19.62 -21.01
CA PRO A 1131 37.52 -20.79 -20.98
C PRO A 1131 38.06 -21.11 -22.37
N VAL A 1132 38.97 -20.28 -22.86
CA VAL A 1132 39.48 -20.39 -24.23
C VAL A 1132 40.98 -20.60 -24.21
N ALA A 1133 41.42 -21.70 -24.81
CA ALA A 1133 42.82 -22.01 -24.98
C ALA A 1133 43.57 -20.84 -25.64
N LYS A 1134 44.82 -20.61 -25.21
CA LYS A 1134 45.72 -19.52 -25.68
C LYS A 1134 45.27 -18.08 -25.39
N ALA A 1135 44.03 -17.86 -24.92
CA ALA A 1135 43.54 -16.56 -24.47
C ALA A 1135 43.31 -16.50 -22.93
N THR A 1136 43.61 -17.58 -22.21
CA THR A 1136 43.45 -17.68 -20.75
C THR A 1136 44.81 -17.56 -20.04
N TRP A 1137 45.00 -16.52 -19.24
CA TRP A 1137 46.09 -16.45 -18.27
C TRP A 1137 45.76 -17.33 -17.06
N PRO A 1138 46.75 -18.06 -16.50
CA PRO A 1138 46.53 -18.81 -15.27
C PRO A 1138 46.17 -17.85 -14.12
N LEU A 1139 45.30 -18.28 -13.20
CA LEU A 1139 44.86 -17.46 -12.06
C LEU A 1139 46.03 -16.93 -11.22
N SER A 1140 47.13 -17.68 -11.12
CA SER A 1140 48.35 -17.24 -10.43
C SER A 1140 48.96 -15.98 -11.06
N ARG A 1141 48.92 -15.84 -12.39
CA ARG A 1141 49.37 -14.64 -13.10
C ARG A 1141 48.42 -13.47 -12.85
N ILE A 1142 47.11 -13.70 -12.91
CA ILE A 1142 46.10 -12.66 -12.63
C ILE A 1142 46.22 -12.18 -11.18
N ALA A 1143 46.37 -13.08 -10.22
CA ALA A 1143 46.60 -12.77 -8.81
C ALA A 1143 47.89 -11.96 -8.60
N ALA A 1144 48.96 -12.27 -9.34
CA ALA A 1144 50.20 -11.49 -9.30
C ALA A 1144 50.01 -10.05 -9.83
N VAL A 1145 49.26 -9.89 -10.93
CA VAL A 1145 48.89 -8.57 -11.47
C VAL A 1145 48.02 -7.81 -10.48
N ALA A 1146 47.02 -8.45 -9.87
CA ALA A 1146 46.16 -7.84 -8.87
C ALA A 1146 46.92 -7.43 -7.60
N ALA A 1147 47.87 -8.24 -7.14
CA ALA A 1147 48.72 -7.88 -6.01
C ALA A 1147 49.64 -6.69 -6.34
N ARG A 1148 50.12 -6.59 -7.59
CA ARG A 1148 50.85 -5.41 -8.06
C ARG A 1148 49.95 -4.18 -8.14
N ALA A 1149 48.74 -4.33 -8.65
CA ALA A 1149 47.73 -3.28 -8.72
C ALA A 1149 47.35 -2.77 -7.32
N GLU A 1150 47.16 -3.67 -6.34
CA GLU A 1150 46.89 -3.30 -4.96
C GLU A 1150 48.01 -2.47 -4.34
N ARG A 1151 49.29 -2.84 -4.58
CA ARG A 1151 50.44 -2.04 -4.13
C ARG A 1151 50.50 -0.68 -4.80
N TRP A 1152 49.95 -0.54 -5.99
CA TRP A 1152 49.95 0.70 -6.76
C TRP A 1152 48.73 1.59 -6.43
N LEU A 1153 47.61 0.99 -6.01
CA LEU A 1153 46.43 1.70 -5.46
C LEU A 1153 46.65 2.24 -4.05
N ARG A 1154 47.63 1.70 -3.32
CA ARG A 1154 48.01 2.14 -1.97
C ARG A 1154 49.09 3.20 -2.06
#